data_AF-A0A1L7TUA6-F1
#
_entry.id   AF-A0A1L7TUA6-F1
#
_cell.length_a   1.000
_cell.length_b   1.000
_cell.length_c   1.000
_cell.angle_alpha   90.00
_cell.angle_beta   90.00
_cell.angle_gamma   90.00
#
_symmetry.space_group_name_H-M   'P 1'
#
loop_
_entity.id
_entity.type
_entity.pdbx_description
1 polymer ?
#
loop_
_entity_poly.entity_id
_entity_poly.type
_entity_poly.pdbx_seq_one_letter_code
_entity_poly.pdbx_strand_id
1 'polypeptide(L)'
;MSSRRHLDELSQQFGNVSFNNSKGFVGAVGIDNASVTVQSLTASIFSGMENPVHNVIRALDIDNNDYEGDREDIPDMATNTGKWFFEDLNFLRWMEFDSSSLLIVTGQSGQGKSVMARHLIKHLPRGSSVSYFFFNRRREEAQSPVCAVAALLHRWFTREPALSHHYAVKAFNHHKTLHKFNLLWGILEQTMLSPKSGTLYCVLDGLEKCRQSNETEAGLRNLMEAISKFFRTENHEVHRVTHLKILVTAQASETISRKIPRCDHCNPVMRLDCTEADVASMITRDVEEVIKNALVKITTSPLSRIDAKFVQSLQAGDESVWSELQNELGEYGLQADMISTDQRRSLITNLITAMVGYDINNDSEDKRESEPEPLNSDGAEAEAEVTEGSGASGPNVATTGTKKQVEPIKPMRRPSIVSNTQEGWEKAARTEQGPRRTPTFRLRDLQDAEEQRRSAVGERADRWLDYYESGFLQPLQRFLDTVKYAADDLDVRPVKLAIFSTGVNKHLLREISHRDLRDKVKVRSFVHDDPEAYDNIGIGTMVTRLLLGLAPSAEIHVFKVTSEGVIQASQVEQIVKAVNYAVVETEADILCMGFGFHQRDSEVERVIRHAATRNSGRGVIMFAAAGNEGGNRPVPYPARDPNVFCVYSTDGLGNSSAFNPSLLDPRDRFSTLGEEVRFGRITEDTMGTGSGSTLSATIAAAMAAEILNWWRRCHEARVFHRLESSANRIDYIGMEEMRKIFHLMSVERDGFRYLTPWVLFGAGDISQVASKVVYALESGW
;
A
#
# COMPACT_ATOMS: atom_id res chain seq x y z
N MET A 1 -4.26 47.18 -31.59
CA MET A 1 -4.82 47.89 -30.42
C MET A 1 -6.03 47.16 -29.82
N SER A 2 -5.93 45.86 -29.48
CA SER A 2 -7.06 45.09 -28.92
C SER A 2 -6.75 44.43 -27.56
N SER A 3 -5.58 44.69 -26.98
CA SER A 3 -5.09 44.00 -25.77
C SER A 3 -4.90 44.92 -24.55
N ARG A 4 -5.48 46.13 -24.59
CA ARG A 4 -5.49 47.05 -23.42
C ARG A 4 -6.84 47.11 -22.70
N ARG A 5 -7.98 47.01 -23.41
CA ARG A 5 -9.31 47.09 -22.79
C ARG A 5 -9.60 45.97 -21.78
N HIS A 6 -9.06 44.78 -22.00
CA HIS A 6 -9.28 43.63 -21.10
C HIS A 6 -8.49 43.71 -19.77
N LEU A 7 -7.51 44.62 -19.65
CA LEU A 7 -6.78 44.84 -18.40
C LEU A 7 -7.47 45.88 -17.51
N ASP A 8 -8.14 46.87 -18.11
CA ASP A 8 -8.93 47.86 -17.36
C ASP A 8 -10.21 47.23 -16.78
N GLU A 9 -10.81 46.24 -17.46
CA GLU A 9 -11.97 45.48 -16.98
C GLU A 9 -11.67 44.61 -15.74
N LEU A 10 -10.47 44.04 -15.65
CA LEU A 10 -10.03 43.26 -14.47
C LEU A 10 -9.70 44.15 -13.26
N SER A 11 -9.34 45.41 -13.48
CA SER A 11 -9.08 46.39 -12.40
C SER A 11 -10.34 46.83 -11.66
N GLN A 12 -11.53 46.66 -12.27
CA GLN A 12 -12.81 47.01 -11.61
C GLN A 12 -13.42 45.89 -10.76
N GLN A 13 -12.97 44.63 -10.90
CA GLN A 13 -13.51 43.50 -10.12
C GLN A 13 -12.85 43.27 -8.74
N PHE A 14 -11.72 43.94 -8.45
CA PHE A 14 -11.02 43.85 -7.15
C PHE A 14 -10.96 45.18 -6.39
N GLY A 15 -12.00 46.00 -6.53
CA GLY A 15 -12.21 47.18 -5.68
C GLY A 15 -12.80 46.81 -4.32
N ASN A 16 -12.22 47.36 -3.24
CA ASN A 16 -12.70 47.35 -1.85
C ASN A 16 -12.51 46.07 -1.01
N VAL A 17 -11.27 45.83 -0.57
CA VAL A 17 -11.03 45.48 0.85
C VAL A 17 -9.96 46.42 1.40
N SER A 18 -10.37 47.33 2.29
CA SER A 18 -9.47 48.21 3.01
C SER A 18 -8.94 47.55 4.27
N PHE A 19 -7.62 47.45 4.42
CA PHE A 19 -7.00 47.29 5.74
C PHE A 19 -5.97 48.40 5.98
N ASN A 20 -6.42 49.42 6.73
CA ASN A 20 -5.52 50.33 7.41
C ASN A 20 -4.83 49.57 8.55
N ASN A 21 -3.51 49.38 8.45
CA ASN A 21 -2.65 49.95 9.48
C ASN A 21 -1.21 50.13 9.01
N SER A 22 -0.58 51.17 9.53
CA SER A 22 0.64 51.75 8.97
C SER A 22 1.82 51.63 9.92
N LYS A 23 3.00 51.28 9.38
CA LYS A 23 4.24 52.11 9.40
C LYS A 23 5.51 51.26 9.35
N GLY A 24 6.41 51.65 8.45
CA GLY A 24 7.84 51.70 8.75
C GLY A 24 8.69 50.50 8.34
N PHE A 25 9.11 50.46 7.07
CA PHE A 25 10.55 50.54 6.80
C PHE A 25 10.83 51.22 5.43
N VAL A 26 11.67 52.26 5.48
CA VAL A 26 12.33 52.94 4.35
C VAL A 26 13.52 52.05 3.95
N GLY A 27 14.00 51.91 2.71
CA GLY A 27 13.75 52.54 1.42
C GLY A 27 15.00 52.36 0.54
N ALA A 28 14.97 52.82 -0.73
CA ALA A 28 16.11 52.94 -1.64
C ALA A 28 16.84 51.67 -2.14
N VAL A 29 16.33 51.09 -3.23
CA VAL A 29 17.08 50.64 -4.43
C VAL A 29 16.15 50.94 -5.62
N GLY A 30 16.52 51.63 -6.71
CA GLY A 30 17.83 51.82 -7.30
C GLY A 30 17.92 50.99 -8.58
N ILE A 31 17.20 51.41 -9.64
CA ILE A 31 17.23 50.70 -10.92
C ILE A 31 18.65 50.79 -11.48
N ASP A 32 19.36 49.66 -11.56
CA ASP A 32 20.22 49.27 -12.68
C ASP A 32 20.92 47.93 -12.40
N ASN A 33 20.47 46.86 -13.09
CA ASN A 33 21.27 45.81 -13.74
C ASN A 33 20.49 44.49 -13.90
N ALA A 34 20.41 44.02 -15.15
CA ALA A 34 19.75 42.77 -15.50
C ALA A 34 20.70 41.56 -15.33
N SER A 35 20.72 40.95 -14.14
CA SER A 35 21.15 39.54 -13.97
C SER A 35 20.83 38.91 -12.59
N VAL A 36 20.01 39.54 -11.74
CA VAL A 36 19.70 39.01 -10.39
C VAL A 36 18.58 37.96 -10.45
N THR A 37 19.01 36.71 -10.64
CA THR A 37 18.39 35.46 -10.20
C THR A 37 16.85 35.38 -10.19
N VAL A 38 16.31 34.73 -11.23
CA VAL A 38 14.98 34.05 -11.17
C VAL A 38 14.88 33.12 -9.95
N GLN A 39 16.01 32.53 -9.51
CA GLN A 39 16.11 31.76 -8.27
C GLN A 39 15.81 32.55 -6.98
N SER A 40 16.05 33.87 -6.94
CA SER A 40 15.73 34.70 -5.76
C SER A 40 14.24 35.04 -5.72
N LEU A 41 13.65 35.36 -6.87
CA LEU A 41 12.21 35.60 -6.97
C LEU A 41 11.40 34.31 -6.77
N THR A 42 11.86 33.16 -7.28
CA THR A 42 11.25 31.88 -6.90
C THR A 42 11.48 31.59 -5.43
N ALA A 43 12.66 31.77 -4.84
CA ALA A 43 12.86 31.56 -3.40
C ALA A 43 11.94 32.43 -2.53
N SER A 44 11.72 33.71 -2.86
CA SER A 44 10.81 34.58 -2.10
C SER A 44 9.32 34.35 -2.37
N ILE A 45 8.94 33.87 -3.56
CA ILE A 45 7.56 33.46 -3.86
C ILE A 45 7.25 32.10 -3.20
N PHE A 46 8.21 31.16 -3.20
CA PHE A 46 8.09 29.88 -2.50
C PHE A 46 8.21 30.02 -0.98
N SER A 47 8.94 30.99 -0.43
CA SER A 47 8.94 31.27 1.01
C SER A 47 7.64 31.92 1.50
N GLY A 48 6.84 32.48 0.58
CA GLY A 48 5.49 33.00 0.87
C GLY A 48 4.38 31.95 0.76
N MET A 49 4.66 30.78 0.16
CA MET A 49 3.76 29.63 0.11
C MET A 49 4.21 28.57 1.11
N GLU A 50 4.01 28.84 2.41
CA GLU A 50 4.15 27.80 3.44
C GLU A 50 3.32 26.58 3.05
N ASN A 51 3.94 25.39 3.07
CA ASN A 51 3.25 24.14 2.77
C ASN A 51 2.04 24.00 3.71
N PRO A 52 0.79 23.85 3.20
CA PRO A 52 -0.41 23.79 4.05
C PRO A 52 -0.34 22.71 5.14
N VAL A 53 0.38 21.61 4.88
CA VAL A 53 0.66 20.55 5.85
C VAL A 53 1.54 21.04 7.01
N HIS A 54 2.56 21.85 6.73
CA HIS A 54 3.44 22.41 7.75
C HIS A 54 2.67 23.32 8.72
N ASN A 55 1.64 24.02 8.22
CA ASN A 55 0.79 24.87 9.05
C ASN A 55 -0.21 24.08 9.89
N VAL A 56 -0.67 22.93 9.41
CA VAL A 56 -1.41 21.95 10.23
C VAL A 56 -0.53 21.39 11.35
N ILE A 57 0.69 20.95 11.03
CA ILE A 57 1.65 20.41 12.02
C ILE A 57 1.93 21.47 13.09
N ARG A 58 2.31 22.70 12.70
CA ARG A 58 2.53 23.81 13.64
C ARG A 58 1.29 24.13 14.51
N ALA A 59 0.08 23.90 14.01
CA ALA A 59 -1.16 24.13 14.76
C ALA A 59 -1.60 22.94 15.65
N LEU A 60 -0.96 21.79 15.51
CA LEU A 60 -1.15 20.60 16.36
C LEU A 60 -0.14 20.53 17.51
N ASP A 61 0.96 21.31 17.46
CA ASP A 61 1.85 21.55 18.60
C ASP A 61 1.21 22.53 19.58
N ILE A 62 0.17 22.05 20.27
CA ILE A 62 -0.60 22.81 21.26
C ILE A 62 0.19 22.84 22.58
N ASP A 63 0.50 24.03 23.07
CA ASP A 63 1.17 24.29 24.36
C ASP A 63 2.62 23.76 24.48
N ASN A 64 3.36 23.70 23.35
CA ASN A 64 4.71 23.10 23.25
C ASN A 64 4.72 21.68 23.83
N ASN A 65 3.99 20.78 23.17
CA ASN A 65 3.66 19.48 23.74
C ASN A 65 4.85 18.52 23.62
N ASP A 66 5.77 18.60 24.58
CA ASP A 66 6.98 17.78 24.66
C ASP A 66 6.66 16.35 25.17
N TYR A 67 5.83 15.65 24.39
CA TYR A 67 5.47 14.24 24.58
C TYR A 67 6.69 13.31 24.45
N GLU A 68 7.80 13.77 23.85
CA GLU A 68 9.04 13.00 23.79
C GLU A 68 9.82 13.10 25.11
N GLY A 69 9.93 14.30 25.70
CA GLY A 69 10.44 14.47 27.08
C GLY A 69 9.57 13.77 28.12
N ASP A 70 8.24 13.87 28.05
CA ASP A 70 7.33 13.13 28.96
C ASP A 70 7.46 11.59 28.80
N ARG A 71 7.91 11.08 27.64
CA ARG A 71 8.32 9.67 27.50
C ARG A 71 9.68 9.43 28.15
N GLU A 72 10.67 10.30 27.92
CA GLU A 72 12.03 10.15 28.46
C GLU A 72 12.13 10.25 29.98
N ASP A 73 11.21 10.97 30.63
CA ASP A 73 11.04 10.99 32.09
C ASP A 73 10.68 9.61 32.69
N ILE A 74 10.17 8.67 31.89
CA ILE A 74 9.78 7.32 32.35
C ILE A 74 11.00 6.39 32.25
N PRO A 75 11.40 5.68 33.33
CA PRO A 75 12.55 4.79 33.31
C PRO A 75 12.35 3.62 32.34
N ASP A 76 13.46 3.13 31.76
CA ASP A 76 13.44 1.91 30.95
C ASP A 76 13.21 0.66 31.81
N MET A 77 12.50 -0.32 31.23
CA MET A 77 12.19 -1.60 31.87
C MET A 77 13.46 -2.32 32.36
N ALA A 78 13.44 -2.76 33.62
CA ALA A 78 14.58 -3.43 34.24
C ALA A 78 14.81 -4.84 33.65
N THR A 79 16.07 -5.29 33.67
CA THR A 79 16.45 -6.62 33.21
C THR A 79 15.59 -7.70 33.87
N ASN A 80 15.14 -8.67 33.08
CA ASN A 80 14.27 -9.79 33.47
C ASN A 80 12.82 -9.45 33.87
N THR A 81 12.40 -8.19 33.87
CA THR A 81 11.01 -7.81 34.20
C THR A 81 10.07 -7.77 32.99
N GLY A 82 8.76 -7.77 33.22
CA GLY A 82 7.72 -7.46 32.22
C GLY A 82 7.43 -8.53 31.16
N LYS A 83 8.14 -9.67 31.17
CA LYS A 83 7.97 -10.76 30.18
C LYS A 83 6.54 -11.28 30.10
N TRP A 84 5.90 -11.45 31.26
CA TRP A 84 4.53 -11.96 31.39
C TRP A 84 3.50 -11.17 30.57
N PHE A 85 3.70 -9.86 30.41
CA PHE A 85 2.78 -9.02 29.62
C PHE A 85 2.83 -9.34 28.13
N PHE A 86 4.03 -9.63 27.60
CA PHE A 86 4.20 -9.98 26.18
C PHE A 86 3.80 -11.42 25.85
N GLU A 87 3.66 -12.26 26.88
CA GLU A 87 3.16 -13.64 26.81
C GLU A 87 1.64 -13.75 27.08
N ASP A 88 1.00 -12.66 27.54
CA ASP A 88 -0.43 -12.65 27.87
C ASP A 88 -1.33 -12.82 26.63
N LEU A 89 -2.37 -13.64 26.77
CA LEU A 89 -3.28 -13.98 25.68
C LEU A 89 -4.12 -12.79 25.18
N ASN A 90 -4.43 -11.81 26.03
CA ASN A 90 -5.13 -10.60 25.61
C ASN A 90 -4.20 -9.63 24.88
N PHE A 91 -2.93 -9.53 25.29
CA PHE A 91 -1.91 -8.79 24.55
C PHE A 91 -1.63 -9.41 23.18
N LEU A 92 -1.38 -10.73 23.12
CA LEU A 92 -1.11 -11.45 21.87
C LEU A 92 -2.28 -11.33 20.90
N ARG A 93 -3.52 -11.51 21.37
CA ARG A 93 -4.72 -11.25 20.56
C ARG A 93 -4.78 -9.81 20.05
N TRP A 94 -4.54 -8.82 20.90
CA TRP A 94 -4.56 -7.41 20.49
C TRP A 94 -3.54 -7.11 19.38
N MET A 95 -2.35 -7.72 19.47
CA MET A 95 -1.34 -7.66 18.41
C MET A 95 -1.79 -8.35 17.12
N GLU A 96 -2.30 -9.59 17.20
CA GLU A 96 -2.63 -10.45 16.05
C GLU A 96 -3.95 -10.12 15.35
N PHE A 97 -4.92 -9.46 16.00
CA PHE A 97 -6.23 -9.22 15.39
C PHE A 97 -6.16 -8.36 14.11
N ASP A 98 -6.72 -8.85 13.00
CA ASP A 98 -6.77 -8.17 11.69
C ASP A 98 -7.79 -7.01 11.62
N SER A 99 -8.22 -6.45 12.75
CA SER A 99 -9.17 -5.34 12.82
C SER A 99 -8.77 -4.31 13.87
N SER A 100 -9.49 -3.19 13.90
CA SER A 100 -9.34 -2.19 14.95
C SER A 100 -9.68 -2.80 16.33
N SER A 101 -8.80 -2.58 17.31
CA SER A 101 -8.90 -3.22 18.62
C SER A 101 -8.40 -2.35 19.76
N LEU A 102 -8.96 -2.57 20.95
CA LEU A 102 -8.68 -1.81 22.16
C LEU A 102 -8.19 -2.76 23.26
N LEU A 103 -7.00 -2.51 23.79
CA LEU A 103 -6.47 -3.17 24.99
C LEU A 103 -6.47 -2.17 26.15
N ILE A 104 -7.22 -2.48 27.20
CA ILE A 104 -7.28 -1.68 28.43
C ILE A 104 -6.51 -2.42 29.52
N VAL A 105 -5.45 -1.80 30.04
CA VAL A 105 -4.66 -2.32 31.17
C VAL A 105 -4.99 -1.50 32.43
N THR A 106 -5.69 -2.13 33.38
CA THR A 106 -6.03 -1.52 34.67
C THR A 106 -5.12 -2.05 35.77
N GLY A 107 -4.73 -1.19 36.71
CA GLY A 107 -3.93 -1.61 37.86
C GLY A 107 -3.72 -0.51 38.88
N GLN A 108 -3.21 -0.82 40.06
CA GLN A 108 -2.89 0.17 41.10
C GLN A 108 -1.71 1.06 40.69
N SER A 109 -1.44 2.12 41.48
CA SER A 109 -0.20 2.90 41.34
C SER A 109 1.01 1.98 41.49
N GLY A 110 2.12 2.29 40.80
CA GLY A 110 3.40 1.58 40.98
C GLY A 110 3.56 0.21 40.32
N GLN A 111 2.50 -0.39 39.80
CA GLN A 111 2.55 -1.70 39.13
C GLN A 111 3.20 -1.66 37.71
N GLY A 112 4.16 -0.77 37.46
CA GLY A 112 4.95 -0.73 36.22
C GLY A 112 4.23 -0.33 34.93
N LYS A 113 2.92 -0.01 34.95
CA LYS A 113 2.10 0.26 33.74
C LYS A 113 2.74 1.25 32.74
N SER A 114 3.26 2.38 33.22
CA SER A 114 3.91 3.39 32.37
C SER A 114 5.23 2.90 31.76
N VAL A 115 6.01 2.14 32.52
CA VAL A 115 7.26 1.51 32.06
C VAL A 115 6.97 0.45 30.99
N MET A 116 5.93 -0.36 31.19
CA MET A 116 5.41 -1.32 30.23
C MET A 116 4.91 -0.64 28.94
N ALA A 117 4.15 0.46 29.05
CA ALA A 117 3.70 1.25 27.90
C ALA A 117 4.87 1.88 27.11
N ARG A 118 5.88 2.44 27.80
CA ARG A 118 7.15 2.89 27.19
C ARG A 118 7.88 1.75 26.48
N HIS A 119 7.97 0.57 27.10
CA HIS A 119 8.68 -0.57 26.56
C HIS A 119 7.97 -1.19 25.34
N LEU A 120 6.63 -1.21 25.33
CA LEU A 120 5.83 -1.66 24.20
C LEU A 120 6.14 -0.88 22.93
N ILE A 121 6.30 0.46 23.01
CA ILE A 121 6.63 1.30 21.84
C ILE A 121 7.91 0.83 21.12
N LYS A 122 8.87 0.23 21.85
CA LYS A 122 10.11 -0.36 21.30
C LYS A 122 9.89 -1.75 20.67
N HIS A 123 8.82 -2.44 21.02
CA HIS A 123 8.46 -3.81 20.60
C HIS A 123 7.42 -3.89 19.47
N LEU A 124 6.77 -2.76 19.15
CA LEU A 124 5.87 -2.68 17.99
C LEU A 124 6.64 -2.88 16.67
N PRO A 125 5.96 -3.35 15.59
CA PRO A 125 6.66 -3.75 14.37
C PRO A 125 7.44 -2.61 13.72
N ARG A 126 8.64 -2.93 13.21
CA ARG A 126 9.50 -1.92 12.56
C ARG A 126 8.83 -1.39 11.30
N GLY A 127 8.70 -0.06 11.23
CA GLY A 127 8.02 0.63 10.13
C GLY A 127 6.57 1.01 10.44
N SER A 128 5.95 0.50 11.51
CA SER A 128 4.59 0.90 11.89
C SER A 128 4.49 2.38 12.29
N SER A 129 3.32 2.96 12.03
CA SER A 129 2.99 4.35 12.38
C SER A 129 2.47 4.41 13.82
N VAL A 130 3.43 4.48 14.75
CA VAL A 130 3.20 4.52 16.21
C VAL A 130 3.10 5.96 16.72
N SER A 131 2.06 6.23 17.48
CA SER A 131 1.89 7.47 18.25
C SER A 131 1.51 7.19 19.70
N TYR A 132 1.79 8.12 20.59
CA TYR A 132 1.61 7.95 22.03
C TYR A 132 1.38 9.28 22.75
N PHE A 133 0.75 9.21 23.92
CA PHE A 133 0.66 10.31 24.87
C PHE A 133 0.72 9.77 26.31
N PHE A 134 1.62 10.32 27.12
CA PHE A 134 1.83 9.93 28.51
C PHE A 134 1.26 11.02 29.42
N PHE A 135 0.21 10.71 30.18
CA PHE A 135 -0.38 11.69 31.08
C PHE A 135 0.52 11.87 32.32
N ASN A 136 1.11 13.06 32.45
CA ASN A 136 2.10 13.42 33.47
C ASN A 136 1.51 14.44 34.48
N ARG A 137 1.54 14.10 35.77
CA ARG A 137 1.04 15.01 36.83
C ARG A 137 1.83 16.32 36.96
N ARG A 138 3.06 16.39 36.43
CA ARG A 138 3.92 17.58 36.51
C ARG A 138 3.53 18.70 35.53
N ARG A 139 2.73 18.43 34.49
CA ARG A 139 2.31 19.41 33.47
C ARG A 139 0.79 19.55 33.44
N GLU A 140 0.21 20.16 34.49
CA GLU A 140 -1.25 20.16 34.71
C GLU A 140 -2.09 20.70 33.54
N GLU A 141 -1.58 21.70 32.81
CA GLU A 141 -2.27 22.33 31.67
C GLU A 141 -2.30 21.41 30.42
N ALA A 142 -1.25 20.63 30.20
CA ALA A 142 -1.14 19.71 29.06
C ALA A 142 -1.94 18.40 29.21
N GLN A 143 -2.60 18.16 30.35
CA GLN A 143 -3.28 16.89 30.65
C GLN A 143 -4.67 16.74 30.02
N SER A 144 -4.98 17.47 28.95
CA SER A 144 -6.34 17.50 28.40
C SER A 144 -6.59 16.48 27.26
N PRO A 145 -7.85 16.07 27.01
CA PRO A 145 -8.21 15.31 25.81
C PRO A 145 -7.81 16.01 24.50
N VAL A 146 -7.77 17.35 24.50
CA VAL A 146 -7.33 18.17 23.35
C VAL A 146 -5.84 17.95 23.11
N CYS A 147 -5.01 18.11 24.14
CA CYS A 147 -3.56 17.93 24.07
C CYS A 147 -3.20 16.49 23.68
N ALA A 148 -3.88 15.49 24.23
CA ALA A 148 -3.65 14.09 23.89
C ALA A 148 -3.93 13.79 22.41
N VAL A 149 -5.10 14.18 21.88
CA VAL A 149 -5.43 13.94 20.47
C VAL A 149 -4.56 14.78 19.53
N ALA A 150 -4.21 16.01 19.92
CA ALA A 150 -3.30 16.86 19.16
C ALA A 150 -1.89 16.25 19.06
N ALA A 151 -1.33 15.75 20.16
CA ALA A 151 -0.05 15.03 20.15
C ALA A 151 -0.08 13.79 19.26
N LEU A 152 -1.17 13.01 19.32
CA LEU A 152 -1.33 11.81 18.48
C LEU A 152 -1.20 12.16 16.99
N LEU A 153 -1.97 13.17 16.55
CA LEU A 153 -1.99 13.69 15.19
C LEU A 153 -0.68 14.36 14.79
N HIS A 154 -0.12 15.21 15.66
CA HIS A 154 1.15 15.91 15.45
C HIS A 154 2.26 14.92 15.11
N ARG A 155 2.38 13.85 15.91
CA ARG A 155 3.44 12.85 15.75
C ARG A 155 3.26 11.99 14.49
N TRP A 156 2.03 11.59 14.16
CA TRP A 156 1.76 10.88 12.91
C TRP A 156 2.04 11.76 11.68
N PHE A 157 1.57 13.02 11.66
CA PHE A 157 1.77 13.91 10.52
C PHE A 157 3.22 14.40 10.37
N THR A 158 3.96 14.52 11.47
CA THR A 158 5.39 14.85 11.44
C THR A 158 6.23 13.69 10.89
N ARG A 159 5.93 12.46 11.32
CA ARG A 159 6.64 11.24 10.87
C ARG A 159 6.29 10.84 9.44
N GLU A 160 5.03 10.99 9.07
CA GLU A 160 4.50 10.61 7.78
C GLU A 160 3.53 11.70 7.26
N PRO A 161 4.05 12.76 6.63
CA PRO A 161 3.22 13.87 6.12
C PRO A 161 2.15 13.44 5.12
N ALA A 162 2.29 12.28 4.48
CA ALA A 162 1.26 11.69 3.61
C ALA A 162 -0.03 11.29 4.37
N LEU A 163 0.04 11.09 5.69
CA LEU A 163 -1.13 10.86 6.56
C LEU A 163 -1.89 12.15 6.88
N SER A 164 -1.28 13.33 6.69
CA SER A 164 -1.95 14.62 6.89
C SER A 164 -3.02 14.81 5.81
N HIS A 165 -4.19 14.24 6.10
CA HIS A 165 -5.26 14.12 5.14
C HIS A 165 -5.74 15.51 4.67
N HIS A 166 -6.32 15.60 3.47
CA HIS A 166 -6.93 16.84 2.97
C HIS A 166 -7.85 17.48 4.03
N TYR A 167 -8.55 16.65 4.81
CA TYR A 167 -9.39 17.04 5.93
C TYR A 167 -8.68 17.87 7.01
N ALA A 168 -7.45 17.55 7.41
CA ALA A 168 -6.71 18.31 8.41
C ALA A 168 -6.34 19.72 7.91
N VAL A 169 -5.87 19.79 6.65
CA VAL A 169 -5.59 21.06 5.96
C VAL A 169 -6.87 21.88 5.77
N LYS A 170 -7.99 21.25 5.41
CA LYS A 170 -9.31 21.88 5.25
C LYS A 170 -9.86 22.42 6.58
N ALA A 171 -9.77 21.62 7.65
CA ALA A 171 -10.15 22.00 9.00
C ALA A 171 -9.33 23.21 9.49
N PHE A 172 -8.01 23.18 9.32
CA PHE A 172 -7.13 24.30 9.64
C PHE A 172 -7.44 25.54 8.79
N ASN A 173 -7.64 25.38 7.48
CA ASN A 173 -7.95 26.49 6.58
C ASN A 173 -9.26 27.21 6.96
N HIS A 174 -10.26 26.47 7.44
CA HIS A 174 -11.55 27.00 7.86
C HIS A 174 -11.54 27.59 9.29
N HIS A 175 -10.91 26.91 10.25
CA HIS A 175 -10.95 27.31 11.66
C HIS A 175 -9.74 28.14 12.14
N LYS A 176 -8.63 28.17 11.38
CA LYS A 176 -7.33 28.79 11.68
C LYS A 176 -6.61 28.32 12.95
N THR A 177 -7.28 27.59 13.83
CA THR A 177 -6.73 26.97 15.04
C THR A 177 -7.36 25.60 15.26
N LEU A 178 -6.67 24.70 15.97
CA LEU A 178 -7.07 23.30 16.17
C LEU A 178 -7.31 22.93 17.64
N HIS A 179 -7.70 23.87 18.51
CA HIS A 179 -7.87 23.63 19.95
C HIS A 179 -9.21 23.01 20.39
N LYS A 180 -10.07 22.57 19.45
CA LYS A 180 -11.39 22.01 19.79
C LYS A 180 -11.35 20.48 19.75
N PHE A 181 -11.68 19.83 20.86
CA PHE A 181 -11.69 18.35 20.97
C PHE A 181 -12.47 17.67 19.83
N ASN A 182 -13.71 18.08 19.57
CA ASN A 182 -14.53 17.48 18.50
C ASN A 182 -13.93 17.66 17.10
N LEU A 183 -13.16 18.74 16.87
CA LEU A 183 -12.49 18.98 15.59
C LEU A 183 -11.26 18.07 15.45
N LEU A 184 -10.43 18.01 16.49
CA LEU A 184 -9.28 17.12 16.55
C LEU A 184 -9.70 15.65 16.45
N TRP A 185 -10.74 15.24 17.17
CA TRP A 185 -11.29 13.89 17.11
C TRP A 185 -11.85 13.59 15.71
N GLY A 186 -12.50 14.56 15.04
CA GLY A 186 -12.90 14.41 13.64
C GLY A 186 -11.69 14.21 12.71
N ILE A 187 -10.60 14.97 12.90
CA ILE A 187 -9.36 14.78 12.13
C ILE A 187 -8.75 13.39 12.43
N LEU A 188 -8.79 12.95 13.68
CA LEU A 188 -8.33 11.64 14.14
C LEU A 188 -9.11 10.51 13.46
N GLU A 189 -10.45 10.55 13.51
CA GLU A 189 -11.32 9.58 12.83
C GLU A 189 -11.07 9.54 11.32
N GLN A 190 -10.94 10.69 10.64
CA GLN A 190 -10.63 10.72 9.20
C GLN A 190 -9.21 10.22 8.87
N THR A 191 -8.24 10.41 9.77
CA THR A 191 -6.89 9.86 9.63
C THR A 191 -6.89 8.35 9.79
N MET A 192 -7.68 7.83 10.74
CA MET A 192 -7.87 6.39 10.95
C MET A 192 -8.60 5.74 9.77
N LEU A 193 -9.64 6.39 9.24
CA LEU A 193 -10.40 5.95 8.06
C LEU A 193 -9.61 6.01 6.75
N SER A 194 -8.52 6.77 6.69
CA SER A 194 -7.67 6.83 5.51
C SER A 194 -6.93 5.50 5.31
N PRO A 195 -7.17 4.73 4.23
CA PRO A 195 -6.54 3.41 4.12
C PRO A 195 -5.06 3.49 3.74
N LYS A 196 -4.53 4.70 3.49
CA LYS A 196 -3.08 4.97 3.40
C LYS A 196 -2.38 4.80 4.75
N SER A 197 -3.12 4.86 5.86
CA SER A 197 -2.59 4.83 7.22
C SER A 197 -2.13 3.45 7.71
N GLY A 198 -2.52 2.38 7.02
CA GLY A 198 -2.19 1.00 7.40
C GLY A 198 -2.60 0.68 8.85
N THR A 199 -1.70 0.04 9.59
CA THR A 199 -1.88 -0.23 11.03
C THR A 199 -1.34 0.91 11.88
N LEU A 200 -2.25 1.70 12.45
CA LEU A 200 -1.95 2.77 13.38
C LEU A 200 -1.91 2.21 14.82
N TYR A 201 -0.81 2.44 15.52
CA TYR A 201 -0.69 2.09 16.93
C TYR A 201 -0.77 3.35 17.79
N CYS A 202 -1.63 3.33 18.80
CA CYS A 202 -1.87 4.44 19.72
C CYS A 202 -1.67 3.97 21.17
N VAL A 203 -0.77 4.59 21.92
CA VAL A 203 -0.54 4.28 23.34
C VAL A 203 -0.90 5.48 24.21
N LEU A 204 -1.91 5.33 25.07
CA LEU A 204 -2.35 6.35 26.03
C LEU A 204 -2.10 5.86 27.46
N ASP A 205 -1.17 6.49 28.17
CA ASP A 205 -0.75 6.04 29.51
C ASP A 205 -1.25 6.94 30.63
N GLY A 206 -1.83 6.36 31.68
CA GLY A 206 -2.26 7.08 32.89
C GLY A 206 -3.55 7.86 32.70
N LEU A 207 -4.55 7.27 32.03
CA LEU A 207 -5.79 7.96 31.64
C LEU A 207 -6.55 8.58 32.83
N GLU A 208 -6.36 8.07 34.05
CA GLU A 208 -6.91 8.63 35.29
C GLU A 208 -6.41 10.04 35.64
N LYS A 209 -5.39 10.54 34.93
CA LYS A 209 -4.84 11.90 35.09
C LYS A 209 -5.37 12.89 34.04
N CYS A 210 -6.18 12.43 33.09
CA CYS A 210 -6.76 13.27 32.02
C CYS A 210 -7.76 14.28 32.60
N ARG A 211 -7.57 15.59 32.35
CA ARG A 211 -8.35 16.70 32.93
C ARG A 211 -9.12 17.49 31.88
N GLN A 212 -10.28 18.03 32.25
CA GLN A 212 -10.98 19.04 31.46
C GLN A 212 -11.56 20.10 32.40
N SER A 213 -11.23 21.38 32.17
CA SER A 213 -11.74 22.52 32.95
C SER A 213 -11.57 22.35 34.49
N ASN A 214 -10.37 21.95 34.91
CA ASN A 214 -9.99 21.61 36.30
C ASN A 214 -10.64 20.34 36.88
N GLU A 215 -11.51 19.64 36.16
CA GLU A 215 -12.14 18.38 36.60
C GLU A 215 -11.57 17.17 35.86
N THR A 216 -10.92 16.26 36.58
CA THR A 216 -10.32 15.04 36.03
C THR A 216 -11.39 14.09 35.46
N GLU A 217 -12.51 13.92 36.16
CA GLU A 217 -13.54 13.00 35.69
C GLU A 217 -14.19 13.45 34.37
N ALA A 218 -14.32 14.75 34.12
CA ALA A 218 -14.90 15.26 32.88
C ALA A 218 -14.04 14.92 31.66
N GLY A 219 -12.71 15.12 31.76
CA GLY A 219 -11.77 14.82 30.68
C GLY A 219 -11.68 13.32 30.37
N LEU A 220 -11.53 12.51 31.41
CA LEU A 220 -11.55 11.04 31.29
C LEU A 220 -12.85 10.53 30.66
N ARG A 221 -14.02 11.00 31.11
CA ARG A 221 -15.33 10.59 30.57
C ARG A 221 -15.45 10.95 29.09
N ASN A 222 -15.08 12.17 28.69
CA ASN A 222 -15.18 12.65 27.31
C ASN A 222 -14.32 11.82 26.35
N LEU A 223 -13.05 11.57 26.71
CA LEU A 223 -12.13 10.76 25.91
C LEU A 223 -12.58 9.29 25.84
N MET A 224 -13.01 8.70 26.96
CA MET A 224 -13.55 7.33 26.98
C MET A 224 -14.88 7.19 26.24
N GLU A 225 -15.73 8.23 26.21
CA GLU A 225 -16.97 8.25 25.44
C GLU A 225 -16.69 8.33 23.94
N ALA A 226 -15.72 9.14 23.52
CA ALA A 226 -15.27 9.23 22.13
C ALA A 226 -14.68 7.89 21.64
N ILE A 227 -13.75 7.30 22.40
CA ILE A 227 -13.21 5.94 22.15
C ILE A 227 -14.35 4.91 22.10
N SER A 228 -15.26 4.94 23.08
CA SER A 228 -16.40 4.03 23.12
C SER A 228 -17.31 4.19 21.90
N LYS A 229 -17.58 5.42 21.47
CA LYS A 229 -18.43 5.71 20.30
C LYS A 229 -17.81 5.15 19.02
N PHE A 230 -16.51 5.30 18.84
CA PHE A 230 -15.77 4.72 17.71
C PHE A 230 -15.92 3.19 17.66
N PHE A 231 -15.69 2.50 18.77
CA PHE A 231 -15.81 1.03 18.81
C PHE A 231 -17.26 0.51 18.83
N ARG A 232 -18.24 1.34 19.20
CA ARG A 232 -19.69 1.02 19.23
C ARG A 232 -20.39 1.06 17.88
N THR A 233 -19.89 1.80 16.89
CA THR A 233 -20.66 2.00 15.64
C THR A 233 -20.80 0.69 14.87
N GLU A 234 -22.04 0.34 14.51
CA GLU A 234 -22.41 -0.83 13.67
C GLU A 234 -21.94 -0.70 12.21
N ASN A 235 -21.03 0.24 11.93
CA ASN A 235 -20.50 0.50 10.61
C ASN A 235 -19.34 -0.48 10.31
N HIS A 236 -19.69 -1.75 10.09
CA HIS A 236 -18.74 -2.87 9.92
C HIS A 236 -17.72 -2.69 8.77
N GLU A 237 -17.93 -1.73 7.86
CA GLU A 237 -16.96 -1.31 6.85
C GLU A 237 -15.72 -0.64 7.50
N VAL A 238 -15.92 0.24 8.49
CA VAL A 238 -14.84 0.98 9.18
C VAL A 238 -13.83 0.02 9.83
N HIS A 239 -14.35 -1.02 10.48
CA HIS A 239 -13.58 -1.96 11.28
C HIS A 239 -12.83 -3.00 10.41
N ARG A 240 -13.18 -3.12 9.12
CA ARG A 240 -12.49 -3.96 8.13
C ARG A 240 -11.44 -3.22 7.31
N VAL A 241 -11.59 -1.91 7.15
CA VAL A 241 -10.70 -1.07 6.32
C VAL A 241 -9.56 -0.44 7.16
N THR A 242 -9.69 -0.42 8.48
CA THR A 242 -8.77 0.25 9.40
C THR A 242 -8.25 -0.69 10.49
N HIS A 243 -6.93 -0.70 10.71
CA HIS A 243 -6.29 -1.45 11.79
C HIS A 243 -5.77 -0.49 12.87
N LEU A 244 -6.67 0.21 13.56
CA LEU A 244 -6.31 1.02 14.72
C LEU A 244 -6.15 0.13 15.96
N LYS A 245 -4.94 0.04 16.48
CA LYS A 245 -4.63 -0.70 17.71
C LYS A 245 -4.37 0.31 18.83
N ILE A 246 -5.35 0.51 19.72
CA ILE A 246 -5.21 1.39 20.89
C ILE A 246 -4.84 0.54 22.11
N LEU A 247 -3.78 0.94 22.83
CA LEU A 247 -3.54 0.54 24.21
C LEU A 247 -3.84 1.74 25.14
N VAL A 248 -4.59 1.47 26.22
CA VAL A 248 -4.85 2.42 27.30
C VAL A 248 -4.35 1.82 28.62
N THR A 249 -3.55 2.55 29.39
CA THR A 249 -3.31 2.22 30.81
C THR A 249 -4.12 3.15 31.71
N ALA A 250 -4.62 2.61 32.83
CA ALA A 250 -5.30 3.42 33.83
C ALA A 250 -5.31 2.79 35.24
N GLN A 251 -5.72 3.59 36.24
CA GLN A 251 -6.21 3.05 37.51
C GLN A 251 -7.65 2.52 37.36
N ALA A 252 -7.98 1.42 38.07
CA ALA A 252 -9.34 0.88 38.10
C ALA A 252 -10.35 1.94 38.62
N SER A 253 -11.37 2.23 37.80
CA SER A 253 -12.36 3.28 38.04
C SER A 253 -13.69 2.88 37.39
N GLU A 254 -14.83 3.23 37.99
CA GLU A 254 -16.17 2.89 37.46
C GLU A 254 -16.35 3.33 35.99
N THR A 255 -15.80 4.50 35.62
CA THR A 255 -15.83 5.03 34.25
C THR A 255 -15.18 4.08 33.23
N ILE A 256 -14.13 3.35 33.65
CA ILE A 256 -13.37 2.41 32.82
C ILE A 256 -13.98 1.01 32.92
N SER A 257 -14.51 0.64 34.10
CA SER A 257 -15.19 -0.63 34.35
C SER A 257 -16.47 -0.80 33.53
N ARG A 258 -17.18 0.29 33.19
CA ARG A 258 -18.39 0.27 32.34
C ARG A 258 -18.17 -0.55 31.06
N LYS A 259 -19.15 -1.38 30.69
CA LYS A 259 -19.10 -2.19 29.47
C LYS A 259 -19.19 -1.28 28.24
N ILE A 260 -18.18 -1.33 27.39
CA ILE A 260 -18.28 -0.82 26.02
C ILE A 260 -19.15 -1.84 25.24
N PRO A 261 -20.30 -1.44 24.66
CA PRO A 261 -21.13 -2.29 23.80
C PRO A 261 -20.31 -2.83 22.63
N ARG A 262 -20.63 -4.06 22.20
CA ARG A 262 -19.69 -4.90 21.45
C ARG A 262 -20.16 -5.18 20.04
N CYS A 263 -19.19 -5.24 19.14
CA CYS A 263 -19.24 -6.08 17.94
C CYS A 263 -18.24 -7.22 18.15
N ASP A 264 -18.69 -8.36 18.69
CA ASP A 264 -17.82 -9.49 19.05
C ASP A 264 -17.05 -10.08 17.83
N HIS A 265 -17.45 -9.76 16.60
CA HIS A 265 -16.83 -10.22 15.35
C HIS A 265 -15.97 -9.16 14.62
N CYS A 266 -15.89 -7.91 15.11
CA CYS A 266 -15.16 -6.85 14.39
C CYS A 266 -14.33 -5.91 15.26
N ASN A 267 -14.70 -5.68 16.52
CA ASN A 267 -13.96 -4.80 17.44
C ASN A 267 -13.76 -5.48 18.80
N PRO A 268 -12.70 -6.31 18.97
CA PRO A 268 -12.40 -6.90 20.25
C PRO A 268 -11.90 -5.82 21.23
N VAL A 269 -12.60 -5.70 22.35
CA VAL A 269 -12.14 -4.93 23.52
C VAL A 269 -11.57 -5.93 24.53
N MET A 270 -10.26 -5.93 24.64
CA MET A 270 -9.49 -6.76 25.56
C MET A 270 -9.21 -5.99 26.85
N ARG A 271 -9.22 -6.69 27.98
CA ARG A 271 -8.95 -6.13 29.31
C ARG A 271 -7.94 -7.01 30.01
N LEU A 272 -6.94 -6.36 30.62
CA LEU A 272 -5.94 -6.98 31.47
C LEU A 272 -6.00 -6.23 32.81
N ASP A 273 -6.36 -6.93 33.88
CA ASP A 273 -6.43 -6.34 35.21
C ASP A 273 -5.27 -6.83 36.07
N CYS A 274 -4.31 -5.94 36.30
CA CYS A 274 -3.13 -6.15 37.13
C CYS A 274 -3.46 -6.39 38.61
N THR A 275 -4.73 -6.36 39.02
CA THR A 275 -5.19 -6.72 40.36
C THR A 275 -5.68 -8.17 40.47
N GLU A 276 -5.81 -8.91 39.36
CA GLU A 276 -6.09 -10.35 39.39
C GLU A 276 -4.93 -11.12 40.04
N ALA A 277 -5.25 -12.13 40.86
CA ALA A 277 -4.28 -12.77 41.75
C ALA A 277 -3.04 -13.35 41.03
N ASP A 278 -3.26 -14.00 39.88
CA ASP A 278 -2.18 -14.61 39.10
C ASP A 278 -1.22 -13.53 38.55
N VAL A 279 -1.78 -12.47 37.97
CA VAL A 279 -1.02 -11.32 37.41
C VAL A 279 -0.31 -10.54 38.51
N ALA A 280 -1.00 -10.27 39.63
CA ALA A 280 -0.42 -9.59 40.78
C ALA A 280 0.79 -10.35 41.36
N SER A 281 0.78 -11.69 41.32
CA SER A 281 1.93 -12.50 41.73
C SER A 281 3.15 -12.33 40.82
N MET A 282 2.93 -12.13 39.52
CA MET A 282 4.00 -11.87 38.54
C MET A 282 4.56 -10.45 38.69
N ILE A 283 3.68 -9.46 38.83
CA ILE A 283 4.07 -8.06 39.09
C ILE A 283 4.87 -7.94 40.41
N THR A 284 4.51 -8.70 41.44
CA THR A 284 5.27 -8.71 42.71
C THR A 284 6.72 -9.16 42.49
N ARG A 285 6.94 -10.20 41.66
CA ARG A 285 8.30 -10.67 41.30
C ARG A 285 9.05 -9.65 40.44
N ASP A 286 8.36 -9.00 39.49
CA ASP A 286 8.96 -7.92 38.69
C ASP A 286 9.43 -6.77 39.59
N VAL A 287 8.61 -6.34 40.56
CA VAL A 287 8.99 -5.28 41.52
C VAL A 287 10.21 -5.69 42.35
N GLU A 288 10.27 -6.94 42.84
CA GLU A 288 11.46 -7.47 43.53
C GLU A 288 12.72 -7.45 42.66
N GLU A 289 12.59 -7.71 41.36
CA GLU A 289 13.71 -7.70 40.41
C GLU A 289 14.13 -6.27 40.03
N VAL A 290 13.20 -5.31 39.90
CA VAL A 290 13.52 -3.87 39.80
C VAL A 290 14.32 -3.43 41.03
N ILE A 291 13.85 -3.81 42.22
CA ILE A 291 14.50 -3.53 43.50
C ILE A 291 15.93 -4.07 43.52
N LYS A 292 16.17 -5.35 43.17
CA LYS A 292 17.53 -5.93 43.09
C LYS A 292 18.42 -5.17 42.12
N ASN A 293 17.92 -4.85 40.93
CA ASN A 293 18.66 -4.12 39.90
C ASN A 293 19.02 -2.69 40.35
N ALA A 294 18.13 -2.01 41.08
CA ALA A 294 18.41 -0.70 41.67
C ALA A 294 19.49 -0.81 42.77
N LEU A 295 19.35 -1.77 43.68
CA LEU A 295 20.31 -2.01 44.76
C LEU A 295 21.73 -2.29 44.24
N VAL A 296 21.88 -3.14 43.22
CA VAL A 296 23.20 -3.42 42.62
C VAL A 296 23.84 -2.15 42.04
N LYS A 297 23.06 -1.26 41.42
CA LYS A 297 23.58 0.02 40.90
C LYS A 297 23.96 0.98 42.01
N ILE A 298 23.17 1.03 43.09
CA ILE A 298 23.46 1.89 44.25
C ILE A 298 24.74 1.42 44.95
N THR A 299 24.90 0.11 45.20
CA THR A 299 26.10 -0.42 45.90
C THR A 299 27.37 -0.34 45.05
N THR A 300 27.28 -0.51 43.72
CA THR A 300 28.44 -0.44 42.80
C THR A 300 28.81 0.99 42.36
N SER A 301 28.04 2.01 42.75
CA SER A 301 28.35 3.40 42.45
C SER A 301 29.58 3.89 43.23
N PRO A 302 30.54 4.60 42.62
CA PRO A 302 31.72 5.14 43.32
C PRO A 302 31.42 6.29 44.30
N LEU A 303 30.14 6.67 44.44
CA LEU A 303 29.62 7.64 45.42
C LEU A 303 28.71 6.99 46.47
N SER A 304 28.65 5.66 46.54
CA SER A 304 27.70 4.93 47.39
C SER A 304 27.89 5.23 48.89
N ARG A 305 26.78 5.61 49.56
CA ARG A 305 26.74 5.90 51.00
C ARG A 305 26.46 4.66 51.87
N ILE A 306 26.24 3.51 51.24
CA ILE A 306 25.84 2.27 51.90
C ILE A 306 27.07 1.60 52.52
N ASP A 307 27.39 1.98 53.76
CA ASP A 307 28.40 1.32 54.59
C ASP A 307 27.77 0.31 55.58
N ALA A 308 28.62 -0.39 56.33
CA ALA A 308 28.15 -1.39 57.30
C ALA A 308 27.29 -0.78 58.43
N LYS A 309 27.43 0.53 58.72
CA LYS A 309 26.61 1.22 59.73
C LYS A 309 25.24 1.59 59.16
N PHE A 310 25.17 2.03 57.91
CA PHE A 310 23.93 2.28 57.19
C PHE A 310 23.02 1.04 57.21
N VAL A 311 23.57 -0.13 56.88
CA VAL A 311 22.82 -1.39 56.92
C VAL A 311 22.42 -1.82 58.34
N GLN A 312 23.28 -1.61 59.35
CA GLN A 312 22.93 -1.88 60.76
C GLN A 312 21.79 -0.97 61.24
N SER A 313 21.78 0.32 60.90
CA SER A 313 20.68 1.23 61.21
C SER A 313 19.38 0.86 60.47
N LEU A 314 19.49 0.41 59.22
CA LEU A 314 18.36 -0.08 58.43
C LEU A 314 17.74 -1.35 59.04
N GLN A 315 18.58 -2.28 59.53
CA GLN A 315 18.16 -3.47 60.28
C GLN A 315 17.51 -3.11 61.63
N ALA A 316 18.01 -2.08 62.31
CA ALA A 316 17.46 -1.57 63.57
C ALA A 316 16.10 -0.86 63.41
N GLY A 317 15.66 -0.63 62.17
CA GLY A 317 14.35 -0.03 61.86
C GLY A 317 14.34 1.50 61.87
N ASP A 318 15.49 2.16 61.62
CA ASP A 318 15.55 3.62 61.55
C ASP A 318 14.83 4.16 60.30
N GLU A 319 13.71 4.86 60.53
CA GLU A 319 12.90 5.48 59.48
C GLU A 319 13.60 6.65 58.77
N SER A 320 14.60 7.27 59.38
CA SER A 320 15.38 8.33 58.71
C SER A 320 16.28 7.76 57.62
N VAL A 321 16.94 6.62 57.89
CA VAL A 321 17.78 5.89 56.93
C VAL A 321 16.92 5.25 55.83
N TRP A 322 15.73 4.74 56.19
CA TRP A 322 14.76 4.29 55.19
C TRP A 322 14.32 5.43 54.26
N SER A 323 14.08 6.63 54.81
CA SER A 323 13.71 7.81 54.00
C SER A 323 14.83 8.25 53.04
N GLU A 324 16.10 8.13 53.43
CA GLU A 324 17.25 8.40 52.55
C GLU A 324 17.32 7.38 51.40
N LEU A 325 17.28 6.07 51.72
CA LEU A 325 17.27 4.99 50.72
C LEU A 325 16.06 5.09 49.76
N GLN A 326 14.90 5.48 50.29
CA GLN A 326 13.67 5.63 49.51
C GLN A 326 13.75 6.79 48.50
N ASN A 327 14.52 7.86 48.79
CA ASN A 327 14.77 8.92 47.81
C ASN A 327 15.64 8.41 46.65
N GLU A 328 16.68 7.62 46.94
CA GLU A 328 17.52 6.99 45.90
C GLU A 328 16.73 5.98 45.05
N LEU A 329 15.91 5.12 45.69
CA LEU A 329 14.99 4.22 44.98
C LEU A 329 13.92 4.97 44.15
N GLY A 330 13.58 6.20 44.57
CA GLY A 330 12.73 7.12 43.83
C GLY A 330 13.28 7.53 42.47
N GLU A 331 14.61 7.61 42.30
CA GLU A 331 15.25 7.85 40.98
C GLU A 331 15.04 6.67 40.02
N TYR A 332 14.82 5.46 40.56
CA TYR A 332 14.46 4.27 39.79
C TYR A 332 12.94 4.09 39.62
N GLY A 333 12.13 5.08 40.03
CA GLY A 333 10.68 5.08 39.88
C GLY A 333 9.90 4.30 40.95
N LEU A 334 10.56 3.85 42.02
CA LEU A 334 9.93 3.16 43.15
C LEU A 334 9.49 4.18 44.21
N GLN A 335 8.20 4.23 44.53
CA GLN A 335 7.67 5.09 45.61
C GLN A 335 7.44 4.29 46.90
N ALA A 336 7.32 4.99 48.03
CA ALA A 336 7.16 4.43 49.38
C ALA A 336 6.03 3.39 49.49
N ASP A 337 4.90 3.70 48.86
CA ASP A 337 3.67 2.91 48.86
C ASP A 337 3.73 1.66 47.97
N MET A 338 4.77 1.56 47.13
CA MET A 338 4.99 0.44 46.20
C MET A 338 5.82 -0.70 46.82
N ILE A 339 6.43 -0.48 47.99
CA ILE A 339 7.29 -1.45 48.68
C ILE A 339 6.57 -1.95 49.93
N SER A 340 6.11 -3.21 49.90
CA SER A 340 5.47 -3.84 51.04
C SER A 340 6.45 -4.05 52.21
N THR A 341 5.92 -4.22 53.43
CA THR A 341 6.74 -4.50 54.63
C THR A 341 7.63 -5.74 54.47
N ASP A 342 7.15 -6.75 53.73
CA ASP A 342 7.93 -7.97 53.46
C ASP A 342 8.93 -7.77 52.31
N GLN A 343 8.61 -6.94 51.31
CA GLN A 343 9.60 -6.50 50.32
C GLN A 343 10.71 -5.66 50.95
N ARG A 344 10.41 -4.80 51.94
CA ARG A 344 11.41 -4.06 52.74
C ARG A 344 12.36 -5.01 53.49
N ARG A 345 11.87 -6.14 54.01
CA ARG A 345 12.71 -7.21 54.60
C ARG A 345 13.56 -7.96 53.57
N SER A 346 13.00 -8.24 52.39
CA SER A 346 13.73 -8.83 51.26
C SER A 346 14.86 -7.89 50.78
N LEU A 347 14.57 -6.58 50.70
CA LEU A 347 15.53 -5.50 50.43
C LEU A 347 16.72 -5.54 51.39
N ILE A 348 16.45 -5.54 52.70
CA ILE A 348 17.48 -5.60 53.74
C ILE A 348 18.33 -6.87 53.59
N THR A 349 17.70 -8.01 53.37
CA THR A 349 18.40 -9.30 53.12
C THR A 349 19.33 -9.22 51.90
N ASN A 350 18.83 -8.73 50.76
CA ASN A 350 19.59 -8.63 49.52
C ASN A 350 20.76 -7.62 49.63
N LEU A 351 20.59 -6.51 50.35
CA LEU A 351 21.65 -5.55 50.67
C LEU A 351 22.79 -6.21 51.45
N ILE A 352 22.45 -6.99 52.50
CA ILE A 352 23.42 -7.74 53.29
C ILE A 352 24.17 -8.74 52.42
N THR A 353 23.47 -9.52 51.59
CA THR A 353 24.10 -10.50 50.69
C THR A 353 25.01 -9.83 49.67
N ALA A 354 24.63 -8.68 49.11
CA ALA A 354 25.45 -7.92 48.16
C ALA A 354 26.74 -7.38 48.79
N MET A 355 26.69 -6.95 50.06
CA MET A 355 27.88 -6.49 50.79
C MET A 355 28.77 -7.66 51.24
N VAL A 356 28.20 -8.71 51.84
CA VAL A 356 28.94 -9.90 52.29
C VAL A 356 29.57 -10.64 51.11
N GLY A 357 28.96 -10.63 49.92
CA GLY A 357 29.55 -11.17 48.69
C GLY A 357 30.72 -10.35 48.13
N TYR A 358 30.87 -9.09 48.53
CA TYR A 358 32.01 -8.23 48.17
C TYR A 358 33.19 -8.42 49.14
N ASP A 359 32.92 -8.90 50.36
CA ASP A 359 33.85 -8.97 51.50
C ASP A 359 34.60 -10.33 51.59
N ILE A 360 34.74 -11.04 50.47
CA ILE A 360 35.45 -12.34 50.37
C ILE A 360 36.74 -12.24 49.53
N ASN A 361 36.96 -11.11 48.82
CA ASN A 361 38.12 -10.92 47.93
C ASN A 361 39.06 -9.78 48.35
N ASN A 362 38.94 -9.23 49.56
CA ASN A 362 39.95 -8.37 50.17
C ASN A 362 40.21 -8.79 51.62
N ASP A 363 41.46 -8.58 52.05
CA ASP A 363 41.96 -8.67 53.43
C ASP A 363 42.06 -10.06 54.11
N SER A 364 42.92 -10.93 53.54
CA SER A 364 44.00 -11.63 54.26
C SER A 364 44.94 -12.33 53.25
N GLU A 365 46.26 -12.39 53.40
CA GLU A 365 47.15 -11.91 54.47
C GLU A 365 48.57 -11.63 53.92
N ASP A 366 49.50 -11.29 54.81
CA ASP A 366 50.76 -10.60 54.49
C ASP A 366 51.89 -11.45 53.85
N LYS A 367 52.80 -10.71 53.18
CA LYS A 367 54.19 -11.00 52.78
C LYS A 367 54.90 -12.31 53.25
N ARG A 368 55.60 -12.94 52.28
CA ARG A 368 56.93 -13.62 52.37
C ARG A 368 57.02 -14.86 53.29
N GLU A 369 57.48 -16.03 52.86
CA GLU A 369 58.87 -16.27 52.41
C GLU A 369 59.05 -17.71 51.81
N SER A 370 60.01 -17.86 50.89
CA SER A 370 60.75 -19.09 50.47
C SER A 370 60.05 -20.43 50.13
N GLU A 371 60.33 -20.90 48.91
CA GLU A 371 60.43 -22.31 48.42
C GLU A 371 61.07 -23.29 49.44
N PRO A 372 60.72 -24.61 49.42
CA PRO A 372 61.37 -25.53 48.47
C PRO A 372 60.52 -26.69 47.89
N GLU A 373 60.96 -27.13 46.70
CA GLU A 373 60.76 -28.44 46.05
C GLU A 373 61.30 -29.65 46.89
N PRO A 374 61.20 -30.95 46.46
CA PRO A 374 60.53 -31.57 45.29
C PRO A 374 59.79 -32.92 45.59
N LEU A 375 59.27 -33.60 44.54
CA LEU A 375 59.48 -35.04 44.17
C LEU A 375 58.25 -35.87 43.70
N ASN A 376 58.46 -36.52 42.54
CA ASN A 376 57.98 -37.85 42.08
C ASN A 376 56.47 -38.09 41.84
N SER A 377 55.97 -38.20 40.60
CA SER A 377 56.20 -39.21 39.52
C SER A 377 55.22 -40.39 39.51
N ASP A 378 54.87 -40.82 38.29
CA ASP A 378 54.09 -42.01 37.88
C ASP A 378 52.56 -41.93 38.12
N GLY A 379 51.65 -42.15 37.16
CA GLY A 379 51.66 -42.91 35.89
C GLY A 379 50.57 -44.01 35.99
N ALA A 380 49.66 -44.26 35.03
CA ALA A 380 49.45 -43.74 33.69
C ALA A 380 48.00 -43.99 33.19
N GLU A 381 47.61 -43.33 32.07
CA GLU A 381 46.66 -43.77 31.00
C GLU A 381 45.19 -44.15 31.33
N ALA A 382 44.15 -43.83 30.52
CA ALA A 382 43.97 -43.13 29.22
C ALA A 382 42.50 -42.56 29.15
N GLU A 383 41.88 -42.01 28.09
CA GLU A 383 42.18 -41.77 26.65
C GLU A 383 41.19 -40.68 26.08
N ALA A 384 41.13 -40.53 24.74
CA ALA A 384 40.01 -40.05 23.89
C ALA A 384 39.70 -38.53 23.69
N GLU A 385 40.27 -38.00 22.58
CA GLU A 385 39.63 -37.24 21.46
C GLU A 385 38.89 -35.89 21.70
N VAL A 386 39.45 -34.74 21.21
CA VAL A 386 39.28 -34.09 19.86
C VAL A 386 37.98 -33.22 19.77
N THR A 387 37.96 -31.92 19.42
CA THR A 387 38.86 -31.05 18.60
C THR A 387 38.78 -29.55 19.02
N GLU A 388 39.83 -28.76 18.76
CA GLU A 388 39.79 -27.28 18.74
C GLU A 388 39.61 -26.71 17.32
N GLY A 389 39.41 -25.38 17.20
CA GLY A 389 39.37 -24.63 15.94
C GLY A 389 40.22 -23.35 15.95
N SER A 390 39.88 -22.38 15.08
CA SER A 390 40.61 -21.11 14.82
C SER A 390 41.96 -21.27 14.09
N GLY A 391 42.55 -20.26 13.44
CA GLY A 391 42.07 -18.92 13.09
C GLY A 391 43.18 -17.96 12.59
N ALA A 392 42.78 -16.92 11.85
CA ALA A 392 43.48 -15.64 11.62
C ALA A 392 44.65 -15.48 10.60
N SER A 393 44.73 -14.23 10.12
CA SER A 393 45.84 -13.51 9.45
C SER A 393 46.14 -13.77 7.96
N GLY A 394 46.54 -12.69 7.26
CA GLY A 394 46.81 -12.68 5.80
C GLY A 394 48.21 -12.14 5.44
N PRO A 395 48.58 -12.04 4.15
CA PRO A 395 49.98 -11.81 3.75
C PRO A 395 50.26 -10.59 2.85
N ASN A 396 51.54 -10.25 2.71
CA ASN A 396 52.06 -9.14 1.89
C ASN A 396 53.10 -9.63 0.84
N VAL A 397 52.85 -9.29 -0.43
CA VAL A 397 53.73 -9.10 -1.62
C VAL A 397 55.10 -9.83 -1.78
N ALA A 398 55.18 -10.68 -2.84
CA ALA A 398 56.26 -10.96 -3.84
C ALA A 398 57.70 -11.33 -3.38
N THR A 399 58.50 -12.18 -4.07
CA THR A 399 58.65 -12.56 -5.51
C THR A 399 59.11 -14.04 -5.62
N THR A 400 59.13 -14.81 -6.73
CA THR A 400 58.82 -14.69 -8.19
C THR A 400 58.74 -16.13 -8.78
N GLY A 401 58.15 -16.36 -9.98
CA GLY A 401 58.12 -17.74 -10.53
C GLY A 401 57.44 -18.04 -11.88
N THR A 402 57.74 -17.30 -12.95
CA THR A 402 57.71 -17.73 -14.38
C THR A 402 56.51 -18.46 -15.05
N LYS A 403 56.16 -17.93 -16.25
CA LYS A 403 55.58 -18.58 -17.46
C LYS A 403 54.06 -18.82 -17.55
N LYS A 404 53.40 -17.92 -18.28
CA LYS A 404 52.12 -18.13 -18.99
C LYS A 404 52.33 -18.91 -20.31
N GLN A 405 51.35 -19.72 -20.69
CA GLN A 405 50.96 -19.91 -22.09
C GLN A 405 49.44 -19.67 -22.23
N VAL A 406 49.02 -19.25 -23.42
CA VAL A 406 47.63 -18.93 -23.77
C VAL A 406 47.28 -19.75 -25.02
N GLU A 407 46.12 -20.39 -25.05
CA GLU A 407 45.55 -20.98 -26.26
C GLU A 407 44.07 -20.62 -26.44
N PRO A 408 43.53 -20.68 -27.68
CA PRO A 408 42.53 -19.72 -28.11
C PRO A 408 41.12 -20.28 -28.39
N ILE A 409 40.17 -19.34 -28.43
CA ILE A 409 38.77 -19.53 -28.84
C ILE A 409 38.69 -20.08 -30.28
N LYS A 410 37.80 -21.06 -30.52
CA LYS A 410 37.40 -21.54 -31.85
C LYS A 410 35.87 -21.40 -32.07
N PRO A 411 35.40 -21.25 -33.32
CA PRO A 411 34.15 -20.55 -33.61
C PRO A 411 32.89 -21.44 -33.66
N MET A 412 31.74 -20.83 -33.37
CA MET A 412 30.42 -21.35 -33.71
C MET A 412 30.31 -21.61 -35.22
N ARG A 413 29.85 -22.82 -35.60
CA ARG A 413 29.37 -23.12 -36.95
C ARG A 413 27.85 -23.01 -37.01
N ARG A 414 27.35 -22.38 -38.08
CA ARG A 414 25.91 -22.31 -38.41
C ARG A 414 25.36 -23.72 -38.68
N PRO A 415 24.08 -24.01 -38.35
CA PRO A 415 23.38 -25.16 -38.91
C PRO A 415 23.24 -24.99 -40.42
N SER A 416 23.72 -25.97 -41.19
CA SER A 416 23.49 -26.08 -42.63
C SER A 416 22.18 -26.82 -42.90
N ILE A 417 21.39 -26.32 -43.86
CA ILE A 417 20.23 -27.02 -44.42
C ILE A 417 20.71 -28.35 -45.05
N VAL A 418 20.16 -29.49 -44.62
CA VAL A 418 20.30 -30.78 -45.31
C VAL A 418 18.96 -31.53 -45.29
N SER A 419 18.67 -32.15 -46.42
CA SER A 419 17.43 -32.75 -46.91
C SER A 419 16.78 -33.88 -46.09
N ASN A 420 15.45 -34.00 -46.23
CA ASN A 420 14.68 -35.23 -46.03
C ASN A 420 15.22 -36.39 -46.90
N THR A 421 15.59 -37.52 -46.28
CA THR A 421 15.61 -38.85 -46.93
C THR A 421 15.19 -39.94 -45.95
N GLN A 422 14.55 -40.99 -46.49
CA GLN A 422 13.69 -41.92 -45.76
C GLN A 422 14.42 -43.08 -45.03
N GLU A 423 15.74 -43.19 -45.20
CA GLU A 423 16.53 -44.36 -44.73
C GLU A 423 16.97 -44.30 -43.25
N GLY A 424 16.73 -43.19 -42.54
CA GLY A 424 17.11 -43.04 -41.13
C GLY A 424 16.29 -43.91 -40.16
N TRP A 425 15.10 -44.36 -40.57
CA TRP A 425 14.08 -44.90 -39.65
C TRP A 425 14.14 -46.43 -39.48
N GLU A 426 14.69 -47.17 -40.44
CA GLU A 426 14.60 -48.65 -40.45
C GLU A 426 15.63 -49.36 -39.57
N LYS A 427 16.69 -48.67 -39.12
CA LYS A 427 17.70 -49.26 -38.23
C LYS A 427 17.31 -49.29 -36.75
N ALA A 428 16.31 -48.52 -36.32
CA ALA A 428 15.86 -48.49 -34.92
C ALA A 428 14.82 -49.57 -34.57
N ALA A 429 14.23 -50.25 -35.57
CA ALA A 429 13.06 -51.10 -35.39
C ALA A 429 13.35 -52.61 -35.17
N ARG A 430 14.61 -53.00 -34.93
CA ARG A 430 15.00 -54.43 -34.83
C ARG A 430 15.98 -54.74 -33.70
N THR A 431 15.64 -54.43 -32.45
CA THR A 431 16.21 -55.16 -31.31
C THR A 431 15.24 -55.18 -30.12
N GLU A 432 15.33 -56.25 -29.33
CA GLU A 432 14.73 -56.46 -28.00
C GLU A 432 13.21 -56.74 -27.91
N GLN A 433 12.89 -58.04 -28.02
CA GLN A 433 11.71 -58.62 -27.38
C GLN A 433 12.06 -58.97 -25.90
N GLY A 434 11.32 -58.39 -24.96
CA GLY A 434 11.39 -58.65 -23.52
C GLY A 434 10.00 -58.54 -22.88
N PRO A 435 9.75 -59.09 -21.69
CA PRO A 435 8.41 -59.47 -21.25
C PRO A 435 7.47 -58.27 -21.10
N ARG A 436 6.28 -58.38 -21.74
CA ARG A 436 5.18 -57.41 -21.65
C ARG A 436 4.74 -57.21 -20.20
N ARG A 437 5.20 -56.11 -19.58
CA ARG A 437 4.30 -55.29 -18.77
C ARG A 437 3.60 -54.35 -19.75
N THR A 438 2.34 -54.61 -20.07
CA THR A 438 1.50 -53.61 -20.73
C THR A 438 1.50 -52.36 -19.85
N PRO A 439 1.98 -51.20 -20.32
CA PRO A 439 1.71 -49.96 -19.65
C PRO A 439 0.19 -49.80 -19.65
N THR A 440 -0.42 -49.71 -18.48
CA THR A 440 -1.78 -49.19 -18.37
C THR A 440 -1.70 -47.71 -18.71
N PHE A 441 -1.84 -47.39 -20.01
CA PHE A 441 -2.02 -46.02 -20.48
C PHE A 441 -3.16 -45.40 -19.67
N ARG A 442 -2.81 -44.42 -18.83
CA ARG A 442 -3.82 -43.66 -18.09
C ARG A 442 -4.28 -42.54 -19.00
N LEU A 443 -5.52 -42.11 -18.82
CA LEU A 443 -6.10 -41.00 -19.58
C LEU A 443 -5.32 -39.67 -19.41
N ARG A 444 -4.41 -39.58 -18.44
CA ARG A 444 -3.47 -38.47 -18.24
C ARG A 444 -2.36 -38.39 -19.30
N ASP A 445 -1.87 -39.52 -19.82
CA ASP A 445 -0.71 -39.52 -20.71
C ASP A 445 -1.00 -38.81 -22.07
N LEU A 446 -2.29 -38.65 -22.41
CA LEU A 446 -2.76 -37.84 -23.54
C LEU A 446 -2.97 -36.36 -23.19
N GLN A 447 -3.25 -36.02 -21.92
CA GLN A 447 -3.29 -34.63 -21.45
C GLN A 447 -1.86 -34.07 -21.41
N ASP A 448 -0.92 -34.83 -20.88
CA ASP A 448 0.51 -34.46 -20.81
C ASP A 448 1.10 -34.20 -22.22
N ALA A 449 0.66 -34.94 -23.25
CA ALA A 449 1.12 -34.77 -24.64
C ALA A 449 0.51 -33.57 -25.39
N GLU A 450 -0.60 -33.02 -24.90
CA GLU A 450 -1.21 -31.78 -25.39
C GLU A 450 -0.67 -30.56 -24.60
N GLU A 451 -0.36 -30.76 -23.31
CA GLU A 451 0.30 -29.79 -22.43
C GLU A 451 1.77 -29.54 -22.84
N GLN A 452 2.50 -30.58 -23.24
CA GLN A 452 3.87 -30.50 -23.79
C GLN A 452 3.99 -29.76 -25.13
N ARG A 453 2.88 -29.31 -25.74
CA ARG A 453 2.89 -28.58 -27.03
C ARG A 453 2.69 -27.06 -26.90
N ARG A 454 2.71 -26.52 -25.68
CA ARG A 454 2.58 -25.08 -25.42
C ARG A 454 3.91 -24.35 -25.54
N SER A 455 3.89 -23.14 -26.11
CA SER A 455 5.05 -22.26 -26.10
C SER A 455 5.19 -21.60 -24.72
N ALA A 456 6.43 -21.36 -24.29
CA ALA A 456 6.69 -20.61 -23.06
C ALA A 456 6.17 -19.16 -23.11
N VAL A 457 5.80 -18.65 -24.29
CA VAL A 457 5.12 -17.35 -24.48
C VAL A 457 3.62 -17.49 -24.19
N GLY A 458 2.97 -18.53 -24.72
CA GLY A 458 1.57 -18.84 -24.42
C GLY A 458 1.31 -19.11 -22.92
N GLU A 459 2.22 -19.78 -22.22
CA GLU A 459 2.13 -19.96 -20.76
C GLU A 459 2.25 -18.65 -19.96
N ARG A 460 2.91 -17.63 -20.52
CA ARG A 460 2.95 -16.28 -19.92
C ARG A 460 1.65 -15.54 -20.22
N ALA A 461 1.13 -15.66 -21.44
CA ALA A 461 -0.15 -15.10 -21.84
C ALA A 461 -1.33 -15.67 -21.02
N ASP A 462 -1.34 -16.98 -20.76
CA ASP A 462 -2.31 -17.62 -19.87
C ASP A 462 -2.26 -17.03 -18.45
N ARG A 463 -1.07 -16.98 -17.84
CA ARG A 463 -0.89 -16.38 -16.50
C ARG A 463 -1.26 -14.89 -16.44
N TRP A 464 -1.02 -14.16 -17.53
CA TRP A 464 -1.48 -12.77 -17.66
C TRP A 464 -3.00 -12.67 -17.61
N LEU A 465 -3.71 -13.55 -18.33
CA LEU A 465 -5.17 -13.62 -18.31
C LEU A 465 -5.70 -14.05 -16.93
N ASP A 466 -4.96 -14.88 -16.19
CA ASP A 466 -5.30 -15.22 -14.81
C ASP A 466 -5.14 -14.04 -13.85
N TYR A 467 -4.11 -13.19 -14.01
CA TYR A 467 -3.97 -11.93 -13.26
C TYR A 467 -5.07 -10.91 -13.63
N TYR A 468 -5.48 -10.86 -14.90
CA TYR A 468 -6.62 -10.05 -15.34
C TYR A 468 -7.93 -10.49 -14.68
N GLU A 469 -8.20 -11.79 -14.65
CA GLU A 469 -9.42 -12.32 -14.02
C GLU A 469 -9.40 -12.13 -12.50
N SER A 470 -8.37 -12.67 -11.83
CA SER A 470 -8.29 -12.70 -10.35
C SER A 470 -7.98 -11.35 -9.71
N GLY A 471 -7.21 -10.50 -10.39
CA GLY A 471 -6.72 -9.22 -9.89
C GLY A 471 -7.44 -7.98 -10.43
N PHE A 472 -8.32 -8.11 -11.43
CA PHE A 472 -9.07 -6.96 -11.96
C PHE A 472 -10.58 -7.25 -12.08
N LEU A 473 -11.00 -8.29 -12.81
CA LEU A 473 -12.43 -8.58 -12.97
C LEU A 473 -13.09 -9.01 -11.66
N GLN A 474 -12.50 -9.94 -10.90
CA GLN A 474 -13.10 -10.41 -9.66
C GLN A 474 -13.19 -9.31 -8.57
N PRO A 475 -12.16 -8.46 -8.33
CA PRO A 475 -12.28 -7.33 -7.42
C PRO A 475 -13.36 -6.32 -7.83
N LEU A 476 -13.44 -5.96 -9.12
CA LEU A 476 -14.50 -5.11 -9.63
C LEU A 476 -15.89 -5.73 -9.40
N GLN A 477 -16.07 -7.00 -9.75
CA GLN A 477 -17.35 -7.69 -9.61
C GLN A 477 -17.78 -7.80 -8.14
N ARG A 478 -16.89 -8.20 -7.24
CA ARG A 478 -17.16 -8.28 -5.78
C ARG A 478 -17.61 -6.93 -5.22
N PHE A 479 -17.00 -5.83 -5.69
CA PHE A 479 -17.44 -4.49 -5.32
C PHE A 479 -18.81 -4.13 -5.91
N LEU A 480 -19.05 -4.40 -7.19
CA LEU A 480 -20.35 -4.13 -7.80
C LEU A 480 -21.46 -4.91 -7.11
N ASP A 481 -21.17 -6.11 -6.58
CA ASP A 481 -22.10 -6.89 -5.79
C ASP A 481 -22.32 -6.34 -4.36
N THR A 482 -21.34 -5.71 -3.72
CA THR A 482 -21.61 -4.94 -2.47
C THR A 482 -22.41 -3.68 -2.74
N VAL A 483 -22.22 -3.00 -3.87
CA VAL A 483 -23.04 -1.84 -4.27
C VAL A 483 -24.48 -2.24 -4.60
N LYS A 484 -24.71 -3.39 -5.26
CA LYS A 484 -26.04 -3.91 -5.60
C LYS A 484 -26.98 -4.05 -4.40
N TYR A 485 -26.48 -4.39 -3.20
CA TYR A 485 -27.31 -4.55 -2.01
C TYR A 485 -28.03 -3.26 -1.54
N ALA A 486 -27.73 -2.10 -2.14
CA ALA A 486 -28.46 -0.84 -1.95
C ALA A 486 -29.24 -0.39 -3.21
N ALA A 487 -29.28 -1.21 -4.28
CA ALA A 487 -29.36 -0.71 -5.65
C ALA A 487 -29.95 -1.70 -6.69
N ASP A 488 -30.93 -2.53 -6.32
CA ASP A 488 -31.64 -3.40 -7.29
C ASP A 488 -32.42 -2.61 -8.39
N ASP A 489 -32.66 -1.31 -8.17
CA ASP A 489 -33.42 -0.40 -9.07
C ASP A 489 -32.54 0.53 -9.94
N LEU A 490 -31.19 0.42 -9.94
CA LEU A 490 -30.35 1.35 -10.71
C LEU A 490 -30.30 1.05 -12.21
N ASP A 491 -31.07 1.80 -13.00
CA ASP A 491 -31.09 1.80 -14.49
C ASP A 491 -29.80 2.39 -15.10
N VAL A 492 -28.68 1.72 -14.87
CA VAL A 492 -27.38 2.08 -15.46
C VAL A 492 -27.26 1.44 -16.85
N ARG A 493 -27.33 2.26 -17.90
CA ARG A 493 -27.17 1.78 -19.28
C ARG A 493 -25.84 1.02 -19.48
N PRO A 494 -25.86 -0.13 -20.19
CA PRO A 494 -24.64 -0.86 -20.53
C PRO A 494 -23.59 0.01 -21.22
N VAL A 495 -22.32 -0.38 -21.07
CA VAL A 495 -21.23 0.20 -21.86
C VAL A 495 -21.25 -0.39 -23.26
N LYS A 496 -21.36 0.45 -24.27
CA LYS A 496 -21.39 0.03 -25.68
C LYS A 496 -20.00 0.09 -26.30
N LEU A 497 -19.40 -1.08 -26.54
CA LEU A 497 -18.09 -1.22 -27.16
C LEU A 497 -18.25 -1.59 -28.65
N ALA A 498 -17.94 -0.65 -29.54
CA ALA A 498 -17.94 -0.86 -30.98
C ALA A 498 -16.56 -1.33 -31.48
N ILE A 499 -16.53 -2.48 -32.16
CA ILE A 499 -15.32 -3.00 -32.80
C ILE A 499 -15.45 -2.97 -34.32
N PHE A 500 -14.38 -2.59 -35.02
CA PHE A 500 -14.33 -2.54 -36.48
C PHE A 500 -13.44 -3.67 -37.00
N SER A 501 -14.02 -4.65 -37.67
CA SER A 501 -13.34 -5.92 -37.97
C SER A 501 -13.91 -6.65 -39.21
N THR A 502 -13.68 -7.96 -39.29
CA THR A 502 -14.01 -8.83 -40.44
C THR A 502 -15.40 -9.48 -40.38
N GLY A 503 -16.21 -9.18 -39.35
CA GLY A 503 -17.55 -9.75 -39.11
C GLY A 503 -17.59 -10.66 -37.88
N VAL A 504 -18.62 -11.50 -37.78
CA VAL A 504 -18.64 -12.62 -36.82
C VAL A 504 -19.23 -13.88 -37.44
N ASN A 505 -18.60 -15.04 -37.20
CA ASN A 505 -19.23 -16.32 -37.47
C ASN A 505 -20.31 -16.61 -36.41
N LYS A 506 -21.57 -16.36 -36.78
CA LYS A 506 -22.75 -16.57 -35.92
C LYS A 506 -22.93 -18.03 -35.45
N HIS A 507 -22.32 -19.02 -36.10
CA HIS A 507 -22.34 -20.41 -35.63
C HIS A 507 -21.39 -20.62 -34.44
N LEU A 508 -20.20 -20.03 -34.46
CA LEU A 508 -19.27 -20.07 -33.32
C LEU A 508 -19.80 -19.26 -32.12
N LEU A 509 -20.62 -18.23 -32.35
CA LEU A 509 -21.41 -17.61 -31.27
C LEU A 509 -22.50 -18.55 -30.70
N ARG A 510 -22.98 -19.53 -31.48
CA ARG A 510 -23.98 -20.51 -31.02
C ARG A 510 -23.39 -21.65 -30.17
N GLU A 511 -22.08 -21.68 -29.97
CA GLU A 511 -21.39 -22.59 -29.04
C GLU A 511 -21.27 -22.01 -27.62
N ILE A 512 -21.44 -20.70 -27.45
CA ILE A 512 -21.40 -20.02 -26.14
C ILE A 512 -22.60 -20.48 -25.31
N SER A 513 -22.45 -21.47 -24.41
CA SER A 513 -23.58 -22.06 -23.67
C SER A 513 -24.44 -21.04 -22.91
N HIS A 514 -23.87 -19.91 -22.50
CA HIS A 514 -24.57 -18.83 -21.80
C HIS A 514 -25.37 -17.94 -22.76
N ARG A 515 -26.71 -18.05 -22.75
CA ARG A 515 -27.61 -17.28 -23.63
C ARG A 515 -27.39 -15.77 -23.48
N ASP A 516 -27.30 -15.28 -22.25
CA ASP A 516 -27.18 -13.86 -21.92
C ASP A 516 -25.88 -13.20 -22.43
N LEU A 517 -24.84 -14.00 -22.74
CA LEU A 517 -23.62 -13.52 -23.38
C LEU A 517 -23.80 -13.34 -24.89
N ARG A 518 -24.65 -14.15 -25.54
CA ARG A 518 -24.95 -14.02 -26.98
C ARG A 518 -25.79 -12.77 -27.26
N ASP A 519 -26.77 -12.51 -26.40
CA ASP A 519 -27.72 -11.41 -26.61
C ASP A 519 -27.05 -10.02 -26.46
N LYS A 520 -25.86 -9.95 -25.84
CA LYS A 520 -24.97 -8.76 -25.78
C LYS A 520 -24.20 -8.48 -27.07
N VAL A 521 -24.14 -9.41 -28.03
CA VAL A 521 -23.40 -9.22 -29.29
C VAL A 521 -24.34 -8.75 -30.40
N LYS A 522 -24.18 -7.51 -30.85
CA LYS A 522 -24.88 -6.97 -32.03
C LYS A 522 -23.91 -6.94 -33.20
N VAL A 523 -24.33 -7.40 -34.37
CA VAL A 523 -23.46 -7.46 -35.57
C VAL A 523 -24.12 -6.71 -36.72
N ARG A 524 -23.36 -5.86 -37.42
CA ARG A 524 -23.82 -5.12 -38.62
C ARG A 524 -22.69 -5.02 -39.64
N SER A 525 -23.02 -5.13 -40.92
CA SER A 525 -22.06 -4.95 -42.01
C SER A 525 -22.15 -3.56 -42.64
N PHE A 526 -21.00 -3.06 -43.08
CA PHE A 526 -20.85 -1.90 -43.97
C PHE A 526 -20.17 -2.28 -45.30
N VAL A 527 -19.87 -3.56 -45.49
CA VAL A 527 -19.39 -4.11 -46.77
C VAL A 527 -20.60 -4.38 -47.66
N HIS A 528 -20.49 -4.05 -48.94
CA HIS A 528 -21.54 -4.33 -49.93
C HIS A 528 -21.81 -5.84 -50.04
N ASP A 529 -23.09 -6.18 -50.24
CA ASP A 529 -23.60 -7.54 -50.49
C ASP A 529 -23.32 -8.60 -49.41
N ASP A 530 -22.89 -8.20 -48.21
CA ASP A 530 -22.76 -9.07 -47.03
C ASP A 530 -23.61 -8.53 -45.85
N PRO A 531 -24.96 -8.63 -45.89
CA PRO A 531 -25.83 -8.17 -44.81
C PRO A 531 -25.69 -9.02 -43.54
N GLU A 532 -25.27 -10.28 -43.67
CA GLU A 532 -25.08 -11.18 -42.54
C GLU A 532 -23.84 -10.87 -41.71
N ALA A 533 -22.89 -10.10 -42.25
CA ALA A 533 -21.61 -9.76 -41.64
C ALA A 533 -20.80 -11.01 -41.26
N TYR A 534 -20.79 -12.03 -42.13
CA TYR A 534 -20.16 -13.30 -41.86
C TYR A 534 -18.63 -13.17 -41.82
N ASP A 535 -17.98 -13.77 -40.82
CA ASP A 535 -16.52 -13.71 -40.70
C ASP A 535 -15.84 -14.83 -41.48
N ASN A 536 -15.28 -14.47 -42.64
CA ASN A 536 -14.51 -15.36 -43.50
C ASN A 536 -12.99 -15.32 -43.21
N ILE A 537 -12.54 -14.48 -42.27
CA ILE A 537 -11.10 -14.30 -41.93
C ILE A 537 -10.80 -14.81 -40.52
N GLY A 538 -11.76 -14.73 -39.59
CA GLY A 538 -11.67 -15.20 -38.21
C GLY A 538 -11.34 -14.12 -37.17
N ILE A 539 -10.71 -13.00 -37.58
CA ILE A 539 -10.24 -11.94 -36.66
C ILE A 539 -11.40 -11.37 -35.83
N GLY A 540 -12.51 -11.02 -36.48
CA GLY A 540 -13.67 -10.45 -35.80
C GLY A 540 -14.31 -11.43 -34.80
N THR A 541 -14.35 -12.71 -35.15
CA THR A 541 -14.84 -13.79 -34.26
C THR A 541 -13.90 -14.00 -33.07
N MET A 542 -12.59 -14.03 -33.29
CA MET A 542 -11.57 -14.18 -32.25
C MET A 542 -11.62 -13.01 -31.25
N VAL A 543 -11.65 -11.78 -31.75
CA VAL A 543 -11.78 -10.54 -30.96
C VAL A 543 -13.11 -10.51 -30.18
N THR A 544 -14.21 -10.90 -30.81
CA THR A 544 -15.53 -10.97 -30.13
C THR A 544 -15.54 -11.99 -29.00
N ARG A 545 -14.97 -13.19 -29.21
CA ARG A 545 -14.90 -14.23 -28.18
C ARG A 545 -13.97 -13.85 -27.02
N LEU A 546 -12.88 -13.12 -27.31
CA LEU A 546 -12.00 -12.55 -26.29
C LEU A 546 -12.73 -11.49 -25.42
N LEU A 547 -13.46 -10.57 -26.06
CA LEU A 547 -14.21 -9.52 -25.36
C LEU A 547 -15.31 -10.06 -24.46
N LEU A 548 -15.98 -11.16 -24.84
CA LEU A 548 -16.97 -11.82 -23.99
C LEU A 548 -16.38 -12.37 -22.67
N GLY A 549 -15.08 -12.64 -22.61
CA GLY A 549 -14.37 -13.00 -21.38
C GLY A 549 -13.75 -11.82 -20.64
N LEU A 550 -13.28 -10.78 -21.36
CA LEU A 550 -12.54 -9.67 -20.77
C LEU A 550 -13.35 -8.41 -20.46
N ALA A 551 -14.53 -8.26 -21.08
CA ALA A 551 -15.48 -7.17 -20.86
C ALA A 551 -16.92 -7.72 -20.64
N PRO A 552 -17.15 -8.58 -19.64
CA PRO A 552 -18.42 -9.25 -19.42
C PRO A 552 -19.59 -8.28 -19.14
N SER A 553 -19.35 -7.03 -18.77
CA SER A 553 -20.39 -6.01 -18.54
C SER A 553 -20.83 -5.26 -19.80
N ALA A 554 -20.07 -5.34 -20.90
CA ALA A 554 -20.29 -4.54 -22.10
C ALA A 554 -21.30 -5.15 -23.08
N GLU A 555 -22.00 -4.29 -23.83
CA GLU A 555 -22.67 -4.63 -25.08
C GLU A 555 -21.65 -4.47 -26.23
N ILE A 556 -21.45 -5.53 -27.02
CA ILE A 556 -20.41 -5.60 -28.05
C ILE A 556 -21.07 -5.40 -29.41
N HIS A 557 -20.72 -4.30 -30.09
CA HIS A 557 -21.20 -3.99 -31.43
C HIS A 557 -20.10 -4.27 -32.46
N VAL A 558 -20.26 -5.31 -33.27
CA VAL A 558 -19.30 -5.71 -34.30
C VAL A 558 -19.69 -5.11 -35.64
N PHE A 559 -18.85 -4.23 -36.16
CA PHE A 559 -19.02 -3.57 -37.45
C PHE A 559 -18.06 -4.16 -38.47
N LYS A 560 -18.59 -4.88 -39.45
CA LYS A 560 -17.78 -5.42 -40.55
C LYS A 560 -17.43 -4.31 -41.54
N VAL A 561 -16.13 -4.08 -41.72
CA VAL A 561 -15.56 -3.04 -42.60
C VAL A 561 -14.63 -3.59 -43.69
N THR A 562 -14.30 -4.89 -43.66
CA THR A 562 -13.55 -5.57 -44.72
C THR A 562 -13.90 -7.05 -44.75
N SER A 563 -13.90 -7.65 -45.95
CA SER A 563 -13.96 -9.11 -46.17
C SER A 563 -12.61 -9.71 -46.56
N GLU A 564 -11.57 -8.88 -46.72
CA GLU A 564 -10.25 -9.27 -47.24
C GLU A 564 -9.17 -9.32 -46.15
N GLY A 565 -9.50 -8.96 -44.91
CA GLY A 565 -8.56 -8.87 -43.78
C GLY A 565 -7.59 -7.69 -43.83
N VAL A 566 -7.41 -7.08 -45.00
CA VAL A 566 -6.69 -5.81 -45.22
C VAL A 566 -7.68 -4.67 -45.40
N ILE A 567 -7.25 -3.44 -45.09
CA ILE A 567 -8.02 -2.22 -45.38
C ILE A 567 -7.34 -1.43 -46.51
N GLN A 568 -8.05 -1.28 -47.62
CA GLN A 568 -7.62 -0.55 -48.81
C GLN A 568 -8.29 0.82 -48.91
N ALA A 569 -7.77 1.70 -49.78
CA ALA A 569 -8.36 3.03 -50.02
C ALA A 569 -9.82 2.97 -50.52
N SER A 570 -10.20 1.90 -51.22
CA SER A 570 -11.59 1.63 -51.66
C SER A 570 -12.59 1.42 -50.50
N GLN A 571 -12.11 1.14 -49.29
CA GLN A 571 -12.95 0.86 -48.11
C GLN A 571 -13.11 2.08 -47.18
N VAL A 572 -12.50 3.23 -47.52
CA VAL A 572 -12.64 4.49 -46.76
C VAL A 572 -14.12 4.86 -46.56
N GLU A 573 -14.95 4.76 -47.61
CA GLU A 573 -16.37 5.08 -47.51
C GLU A 573 -17.12 4.15 -46.51
N GLN A 574 -16.76 2.87 -46.49
CA GLN A 574 -17.37 1.88 -45.58
C GLN A 574 -17.00 2.17 -44.13
N ILE A 575 -15.74 2.54 -43.87
CA ILE A 575 -15.24 2.93 -42.55
C ILE A 575 -15.86 4.25 -42.09
N VAL A 576 -15.96 5.24 -42.96
CA VAL A 576 -16.62 6.53 -42.68
C VAL A 576 -18.10 6.29 -42.32
N LYS A 577 -18.82 5.43 -43.06
CA LYS A 577 -20.20 5.03 -42.71
C LYS A 577 -20.27 4.29 -41.38
N ALA A 578 -19.36 3.34 -41.13
CA ALA A 578 -19.34 2.55 -39.91
C ALA A 578 -19.05 3.39 -38.67
N VAL A 579 -18.05 4.28 -38.71
CA VAL A 579 -17.70 5.18 -37.59
C VAL A 579 -18.86 6.15 -37.32
N ASN A 580 -19.45 6.75 -38.35
CA ASN A 580 -20.63 7.60 -38.16
C ASN A 580 -21.80 6.81 -37.56
N TYR A 581 -22.06 5.58 -37.99
CA TYR A 581 -23.12 4.74 -37.41
C TYR A 581 -22.85 4.38 -35.93
N ALA A 582 -21.60 4.01 -35.60
CA ALA A 582 -21.18 3.75 -34.23
C ALA A 582 -21.42 4.96 -33.31
N VAL A 583 -21.12 6.15 -33.82
CA VAL A 583 -21.12 7.42 -33.07
C VAL A 583 -22.50 8.09 -33.05
N VAL A 584 -23.34 7.91 -34.07
CA VAL A 584 -24.69 8.50 -34.19
C VAL A 584 -25.78 7.56 -33.71
N GLU A 585 -25.86 6.37 -34.31
CA GLU A 585 -27.03 5.48 -34.21
C GLU A 585 -26.88 4.46 -33.09
N THR A 586 -25.63 4.03 -32.84
CA THR A 586 -25.33 3.11 -31.74
C THR A 586 -25.09 3.85 -30.43
N GLU A 587 -24.65 5.11 -30.48
CA GLU A 587 -24.14 5.87 -29.33
C GLU A 587 -23.06 5.09 -28.57
N ALA A 588 -22.08 4.56 -29.30
CA ALA A 588 -20.98 3.79 -28.74
C ALA A 588 -20.17 4.64 -27.74
N ASP A 589 -19.82 4.03 -26.62
CA ASP A 589 -18.98 4.63 -25.58
C ASP A 589 -17.49 4.48 -25.91
N ILE A 590 -17.13 3.39 -26.59
CA ILE A 590 -15.77 3.02 -26.94
C ILE A 590 -15.73 2.54 -28.39
N LEU A 591 -14.76 3.02 -29.18
CA LEU A 591 -14.40 2.50 -30.50
C LEU A 591 -13.08 1.73 -30.41
N CYS A 592 -13.03 0.49 -30.90
CA CYS A 592 -11.79 -0.28 -31.03
C CYS A 592 -11.51 -0.59 -32.51
N MET A 593 -10.44 -0.01 -33.02
CA MET A 593 -10.04 -0.08 -34.43
C MET A 593 -8.85 -1.01 -34.59
N GLY A 594 -9.13 -2.24 -35.01
CA GLY A 594 -8.13 -3.28 -35.25
C GLY A 594 -7.33 -3.12 -36.55
N PHE A 595 -7.40 -1.95 -37.18
CA PHE A 595 -6.87 -1.64 -38.52
C PHE A 595 -6.12 -0.31 -38.54
N GLY A 596 -5.39 -0.05 -39.62
CA GLY A 596 -4.87 1.28 -39.89
C GLY A 596 -4.36 1.49 -41.31
N PHE A 597 -4.23 2.76 -41.71
CA PHE A 597 -3.74 3.24 -42.99
C PHE A 597 -2.33 3.83 -42.85
N HIS A 598 -1.41 3.52 -43.77
CA HIS A 598 -0.09 4.16 -43.76
C HIS A 598 -0.20 5.66 -44.07
N GLN A 599 -0.95 6.03 -45.11
CA GLN A 599 -1.27 7.43 -45.43
C GLN A 599 -2.50 7.88 -44.64
N ARG A 600 -2.57 9.18 -44.34
CA ARG A 600 -3.72 9.77 -43.63
C ARG A 600 -4.78 10.12 -44.65
N ASP A 601 -6.01 9.64 -44.45
CA ASP A 601 -7.17 10.01 -45.25
C ASP A 601 -7.96 11.13 -44.54
N SER A 602 -8.40 12.14 -45.30
CA SER A 602 -9.07 13.33 -44.76
C SER A 602 -10.49 13.05 -44.26
N GLU A 603 -11.21 12.11 -44.85
CA GLU A 603 -12.57 11.75 -44.43
C GLU A 603 -12.54 10.85 -43.20
N VAL A 604 -11.58 9.93 -43.12
CA VAL A 604 -11.30 9.18 -41.88
C VAL A 604 -10.89 10.12 -40.76
N GLU A 605 -9.97 11.08 -41.02
CA GLU A 605 -9.59 12.11 -40.05
C GLU A 605 -10.80 12.93 -39.55
N ARG A 606 -11.69 13.32 -40.47
CA ARG A 606 -12.88 14.10 -40.15
C ARG A 606 -13.82 13.33 -39.22
N VAL A 607 -14.07 12.03 -39.44
CA VAL A 607 -14.95 11.26 -38.56
C VAL A 607 -14.33 10.92 -37.21
N ILE A 608 -13.01 10.66 -37.15
CA ILE A 608 -12.29 10.42 -35.89
C ILE A 608 -12.32 11.68 -35.01
N ARG A 609 -12.03 12.86 -35.58
CA ARG A 609 -12.14 14.12 -34.84
C ARG A 609 -13.57 14.44 -34.41
N HIS A 610 -14.56 14.16 -35.27
CA HIS A 610 -15.97 14.32 -34.91
C HIS A 610 -16.38 13.42 -33.73
N ALA A 611 -15.88 12.19 -33.69
CA ALA A 611 -16.10 11.27 -32.56
C ALA A 611 -15.46 11.80 -31.26
N ALA A 612 -14.26 12.39 -31.34
CA ALA A 612 -13.57 13.00 -30.20
C ALA A 612 -14.26 14.25 -29.63
N THR A 613 -15.09 14.96 -30.39
CA THR A 613 -15.73 16.21 -29.95
C THR A 613 -17.26 16.13 -29.77
N ARG A 614 -17.86 14.94 -29.90
CA ARG A 614 -19.32 14.78 -29.82
C ARG A 614 -19.85 14.92 -28.38
N ASN A 615 -21.17 14.88 -28.23
CA ASN A 615 -21.91 14.79 -26.96
C ASN A 615 -21.57 15.95 -26.00
N SER A 616 -21.72 17.19 -26.47
CA SER A 616 -21.52 18.41 -25.66
C SER A 616 -20.12 18.50 -25.01
N GLY A 617 -19.10 17.94 -25.66
CA GLY A 617 -17.72 17.87 -25.15
C GLY A 617 -17.31 16.51 -24.58
N ARG A 618 -18.20 15.51 -24.58
CA ARG A 618 -17.97 14.14 -24.08
C ARG A 618 -17.63 13.19 -25.23
N GLY A 619 -16.41 13.33 -25.75
CA GLY A 619 -15.91 12.53 -26.86
C GLY A 619 -15.87 11.03 -26.59
N VAL A 620 -16.09 10.23 -27.64
CA VAL A 620 -16.03 8.76 -27.57
C VAL A 620 -14.60 8.30 -27.30
N ILE A 621 -14.42 7.29 -26.43
CA ILE A 621 -13.09 6.75 -26.14
C ILE A 621 -12.62 5.88 -27.33
N MET A 622 -11.42 6.10 -27.86
CA MET A 622 -10.98 5.44 -29.09
C MET A 622 -9.63 4.73 -28.91
N PHE A 623 -9.59 3.45 -29.26
CA PHE A 623 -8.39 2.60 -29.26
C PHE A 623 -8.03 2.16 -30.68
N ALA A 624 -6.75 2.10 -31.00
CA ALA A 624 -6.27 1.52 -32.24
C ALA A 624 -4.94 0.77 -32.08
N ALA A 625 -4.75 -0.26 -32.90
CA ALA A 625 -3.55 -1.07 -32.91
C ALA A 625 -2.33 -0.26 -33.38
N ALA A 626 -1.21 -0.33 -32.65
CA ALA A 626 0.03 0.33 -33.03
C ALA A 626 0.59 -0.13 -34.40
N GLY A 627 0.28 -1.37 -34.81
CA GLY A 627 0.80 -2.00 -36.02
C GLY A 627 1.75 -3.18 -35.73
N ASN A 628 2.08 -3.94 -36.78
CA ASN A 628 2.85 -5.20 -36.69
C ASN A 628 4.03 -5.26 -37.70
N GLU A 629 4.45 -4.13 -38.26
CA GLU A 629 5.46 -4.07 -39.34
C GLU A 629 6.89 -3.83 -38.83
N GLY A 630 7.09 -3.76 -37.51
CA GLY A 630 8.35 -3.39 -36.88
C GLY A 630 8.80 -1.98 -37.25
N GLY A 631 10.10 -1.68 -37.06
CA GLY A 631 10.71 -0.40 -37.44
C GLY A 631 10.73 -0.10 -38.95
N ASN A 632 10.18 -0.97 -39.81
CA ASN A 632 10.13 -0.74 -41.26
C ASN A 632 9.08 0.31 -41.67
N ARG A 633 8.11 0.58 -40.79
CA ARG A 633 6.94 1.42 -41.07
C ARG A 633 6.55 2.23 -39.81
N PRO A 634 6.03 3.45 -39.97
CA PRO A 634 5.50 4.22 -38.85
C PRO A 634 4.15 3.66 -38.39
N VAL A 635 3.78 3.97 -37.15
CA VAL A 635 2.42 3.74 -36.61
C VAL A 635 1.36 4.25 -37.60
N PRO A 636 0.33 3.46 -37.94
CA PRO A 636 -0.66 3.82 -38.93
C PRO A 636 -1.69 4.82 -38.37
N TYR A 637 -2.44 5.45 -39.27
CA TYR A 637 -3.64 6.21 -38.91
C TYR A 637 -4.82 5.23 -38.74
N PRO A 638 -5.69 5.32 -37.71
CA PRO A 638 -5.84 6.44 -36.78
C PRO A 638 -5.05 6.32 -35.47
N ALA A 639 -4.27 5.25 -35.24
CA ALA A 639 -3.51 5.06 -34.00
C ALA A 639 -2.56 6.22 -33.67
N ARG A 640 -1.99 6.90 -34.69
CA ARG A 640 -1.17 8.11 -34.50
C ARG A 640 -1.95 9.44 -34.32
N ASP A 641 -3.28 9.43 -34.21
CA ASP A 641 -4.04 10.64 -33.88
C ASP A 641 -4.02 10.89 -32.37
N PRO A 642 -3.76 12.12 -31.87
CA PRO A 642 -3.73 12.40 -30.43
C PRO A 642 -5.01 12.03 -29.67
N ASN A 643 -6.15 12.00 -30.37
CA ASN A 643 -7.45 11.63 -29.82
C ASN A 643 -7.69 10.11 -29.77
N VAL A 644 -6.68 9.29 -30.07
CA VAL A 644 -6.77 7.83 -30.10
C VAL A 644 -5.66 7.22 -29.26
N PHE A 645 -6.00 6.23 -28.44
CA PHE A 645 -5.02 5.40 -27.75
C PHE A 645 -4.33 4.46 -28.74
N CYS A 646 -3.07 4.78 -29.07
CA CYS A 646 -2.16 3.85 -29.73
C CYS A 646 -1.76 2.75 -28.73
N VAL A 647 -2.16 1.50 -28.99
CA VAL A 647 -1.84 0.38 -28.09
C VAL A 647 -0.83 -0.55 -28.75
N TYR A 648 0.32 -0.67 -28.11
CA TYR A 648 1.43 -1.54 -28.49
C TYR A 648 1.31 -2.94 -27.85
N SER A 649 1.95 -3.93 -28.46
CA SER A 649 1.88 -5.34 -28.03
C SER A 649 3.01 -5.73 -27.07
N THR A 650 2.71 -6.66 -26.15
CA THR A 650 3.70 -7.31 -25.28
C THR A 650 3.52 -8.82 -25.21
N ASP A 651 4.56 -9.52 -24.76
CA ASP A 651 4.42 -10.86 -24.17
C ASP A 651 3.69 -10.79 -22.81
N GLY A 652 3.35 -11.94 -22.23
CA GLY A 652 2.67 -12.02 -20.92
C GLY A 652 3.52 -11.60 -19.71
N LEU A 653 4.79 -11.25 -19.88
CA LEU A 653 5.62 -10.60 -18.85
C LEU A 653 5.69 -9.08 -19.04
N GLY A 654 5.07 -8.54 -20.10
CA GLY A 654 5.11 -7.13 -20.46
C GLY A 654 6.34 -6.73 -21.29
N ASN A 655 7.11 -7.68 -21.80
CA ASN A 655 8.23 -7.38 -22.71
C ASN A 655 7.69 -6.91 -24.06
N SER A 656 8.34 -5.93 -24.69
CA SER A 656 7.87 -5.37 -25.96
C SER A 656 7.95 -6.39 -27.11
N SER A 657 6.84 -6.52 -27.86
CA SER A 657 6.78 -7.38 -29.05
C SER A 657 7.73 -6.92 -30.15
N ALA A 658 8.47 -7.87 -30.74
CA ALA A 658 9.46 -7.59 -31.79
C ALA A 658 8.88 -6.96 -33.08
N PHE A 659 7.57 -7.08 -33.29
CA PHE A 659 6.82 -6.50 -34.42
C PHE A 659 6.26 -5.10 -34.13
N ASN A 660 6.42 -4.55 -32.92
CA ASN A 660 6.01 -3.18 -32.62
C ASN A 660 6.79 -2.18 -33.51
N PRO A 661 6.12 -1.16 -34.07
CA PRO A 661 6.80 -0.07 -34.75
C PRO A 661 7.52 0.84 -33.75
N SER A 662 8.35 1.74 -34.27
CA SER A 662 9.00 2.78 -33.46
C SER A 662 7.98 3.62 -32.67
N LEU A 663 8.36 4.00 -31.45
CA LEU A 663 7.57 4.86 -30.57
C LEU A 663 7.25 6.22 -31.22
N LEU A 664 6.01 6.69 -31.09
CA LEU A 664 5.51 7.90 -31.75
C LEU A 664 5.82 9.21 -30.97
N ASP A 665 5.50 9.26 -29.67
CA ASP A 665 5.67 10.40 -28.76
C ASP A 665 5.77 9.85 -27.32
N PRO A 666 6.54 10.47 -26.39
CA PRO A 666 6.64 10.02 -25.01
C PRO A 666 5.35 10.05 -24.16
N ARG A 667 4.31 10.79 -24.56
CA ARG A 667 3.08 10.98 -23.74
C ARG A 667 2.27 9.69 -23.54
N ASP A 668 2.00 8.95 -24.60
CA ASP A 668 0.99 7.88 -24.61
C ASP A 668 1.55 6.55 -25.14
N ARG A 669 2.58 6.06 -24.46
CA ARG A 669 3.34 4.85 -24.82
C ARG A 669 2.66 3.55 -24.33
N PHE A 670 1.33 3.46 -24.35
CA PHE A 670 0.61 2.37 -23.69
C PHE A 670 0.78 1.02 -24.41
N SER A 671 1.03 -0.04 -23.64
CA SER A 671 1.16 -1.39 -24.15
C SER A 671 0.40 -2.40 -23.27
N THR A 672 0.01 -3.53 -23.85
CA THR A 672 -0.57 -4.65 -23.09
C THR A 672 -0.40 -5.95 -23.86
N LEU A 673 -0.79 -7.07 -23.24
CA LEU A 673 -0.68 -8.41 -23.82
C LEU A 673 -1.16 -8.43 -25.28
N GLY A 674 -0.35 -8.99 -26.16
CA GLY A 674 -0.68 -9.14 -27.57
C GLY A 674 0.01 -10.31 -28.26
N GLU A 675 0.77 -11.14 -27.54
CA GLU A 675 1.35 -12.38 -28.08
C GLU A 675 0.70 -13.63 -27.46
N GLU A 676 0.45 -14.63 -28.32
CA GLU A 676 -0.03 -15.96 -27.94
C GLU A 676 -1.32 -15.95 -27.09
N VAL A 677 -2.20 -14.98 -27.35
CA VAL A 677 -3.46 -14.80 -26.61
C VAL A 677 -4.45 -15.90 -26.99
N ARG A 678 -5.04 -16.58 -26.00
CA ARG A 678 -6.09 -17.59 -26.19
C ARG A 678 -7.48 -16.93 -26.30
N PHE A 679 -8.29 -17.34 -27.26
CA PHE A 679 -9.62 -16.75 -27.53
C PHE A 679 -10.79 -17.44 -26.81
N GLY A 680 -10.55 -18.33 -25.85
CA GLY A 680 -11.62 -19.07 -25.17
C GLY A 680 -11.30 -19.47 -23.73
N ARG A 681 -12.13 -19.00 -22.79
CA ARG A 681 -12.30 -19.54 -21.43
C ARG A 681 -13.73 -20.06 -21.15
N ILE A 682 -14.66 -19.91 -22.10
CA ILE A 682 -16.11 -20.10 -21.87
C ILE A 682 -16.58 -21.56 -22.01
N THR A 683 -15.83 -22.40 -22.73
CA THR A 683 -15.92 -23.89 -22.79
C THR A 683 -14.57 -24.46 -23.24
N GLU A 684 -14.36 -25.77 -23.08
CA GLU A 684 -13.12 -26.53 -23.40
C GLU A 684 -12.76 -26.64 -24.91
N ASP A 685 -13.13 -25.66 -25.73
CA ASP A 685 -12.96 -25.72 -27.19
C ASP A 685 -11.65 -25.13 -27.73
N THR A 686 -11.07 -25.85 -28.68
CA THR A 686 -9.72 -25.69 -29.23
C THR A 686 -9.57 -24.58 -30.28
N MET A 687 -9.98 -23.35 -29.95
CA MET A 687 -9.53 -22.18 -30.71
C MET A 687 -8.13 -21.78 -30.25
N GLY A 688 -7.17 -21.84 -31.17
CA GLY A 688 -5.75 -21.63 -30.92
C GLY A 688 -5.36 -20.23 -30.44
N THR A 689 -4.06 -20.02 -30.27
CA THR A 689 -3.49 -18.72 -29.86
C THR A 689 -3.30 -17.79 -31.05
N GLY A 690 -3.21 -16.48 -30.79
CA GLY A 690 -2.90 -15.48 -31.81
C GLY A 690 -2.07 -14.31 -31.28
N SER A 691 -1.39 -13.64 -32.19
CA SER A 691 -0.48 -12.52 -31.86
C SER A 691 -0.70 -11.31 -32.76
N GLY A 692 -0.59 -10.10 -32.20
CA GLY A 692 -0.62 -8.83 -32.92
C GLY A 692 -1.25 -7.69 -32.12
N SER A 693 -0.87 -6.45 -32.43
CA SER A 693 -1.32 -5.23 -31.74
C SER A 693 -2.84 -4.99 -31.78
N THR A 694 -3.57 -5.64 -32.71
CA THR A 694 -5.04 -5.68 -32.74
C THR A 694 -5.63 -6.33 -31.47
N LEU A 695 -4.96 -7.34 -30.93
CA LEU A 695 -5.37 -8.00 -29.69
C LEU A 695 -5.09 -7.10 -28.48
N SER A 696 -3.95 -6.42 -28.46
CA SER A 696 -3.61 -5.45 -27.42
C SER A 696 -4.60 -4.27 -27.37
N ALA A 697 -4.95 -3.70 -28.52
CA ALA A 697 -5.98 -2.66 -28.61
C ALA A 697 -7.36 -3.17 -28.14
N THR A 698 -7.70 -4.42 -28.45
CA THR A 698 -8.92 -5.08 -27.96
C THR A 698 -8.92 -5.23 -26.44
N ILE A 699 -7.81 -5.70 -25.86
CA ILE A 699 -7.63 -5.90 -24.42
C ILE A 699 -7.67 -4.57 -23.66
N ALA A 700 -7.04 -3.53 -24.19
CA ALA A 700 -7.13 -2.17 -23.65
C ALA A 700 -8.58 -1.62 -23.71
N ALA A 701 -9.29 -1.82 -24.82
CA ALA A 701 -10.70 -1.44 -24.93
C ALA A 701 -11.60 -2.22 -23.94
N ALA A 702 -11.27 -3.48 -23.64
CA ALA A 702 -11.95 -4.28 -22.63
C ALA A 702 -11.74 -3.72 -21.21
N MET A 703 -10.50 -3.35 -20.84
CA MET A 703 -10.20 -2.68 -19.58
C MET A 703 -11.01 -1.39 -19.44
N ALA A 704 -11.01 -0.56 -20.48
CA ALA A 704 -11.75 0.70 -20.50
C ALA A 704 -13.27 0.49 -20.34
N ALA A 705 -13.83 -0.58 -20.90
CA ALA A 705 -15.24 -0.91 -20.78
C ALA A 705 -15.64 -1.26 -19.34
N GLU A 706 -14.87 -2.12 -18.67
CA GLU A 706 -15.12 -2.49 -17.27
C GLU A 706 -14.91 -1.32 -16.31
N ILE A 707 -13.88 -0.49 -16.54
CA ILE A 707 -13.64 0.75 -15.78
C ILE A 707 -14.81 1.72 -15.94
N LEU A 708 -15.37 1.87 -17.14
CA LEU A 708 -16.48 2.77 -17.40
C LEU A 708 -17.81 2.26 -16.80
N ASN A 709 -18.06 0.94 -16.83
CA ASN A 709 -19.19 0.31 -16.13
C ASN A 709 -19.07 0.51 -14.61
N TRP A 710 -17.88 0.26 -14.05
CA TRP A 710 -17.57 0.53 -12.65
C TRP A 710 -17.81 1.99 -12.27
N TRP A 711 -17.27 2.94 -13.04
CA TRP A 711 -17.45 4.37 -12.80
C TRP A 711 -18.92 4.78 -12.78
N ARG A 712 -19.71 4.35 -13.78
CA ARG A 712 -21.14 4.66 -13.86
C ARG A 712 -21.89 4.16 -12.63
N ARG A 713 -21.63 2.92 -12.20
CA ARG A 713 -22.27 2.33 -11.01
C ARG A 713 -21.85 3.03 -9.72
N CYS A 714 -20.58 3.41 -9.57
CA CYS A 714 -20.10 4.23 -8.45
C CYS A 714 -20.75 5.62 -8.40
N HIS A 715 -20.88 6.26 -9.56
CA HIS A 715 -21.48 7.59 -9.68
C HIS A 715 -22.97 7.55 -9.32
N GLU A 716 -23.72 6.60 -9.90
CA GLU A 716 -25.16 6.45 -9.67
C GLU A 716 -25.47 6.04 -8.21
N ALA A 717 -24.72 5.09 -7.65
CA ALA A 717 -24.81 4.72 -6.24
C ALA A 717 -24.20 5.76 -5.27
N ARG A 718 -23.81 6.94 -5.78
CA ARG A 718 -23.26 8.07 -5.00
C ARG A 718 -22.06 7.70 -4.12
N VAL A 719 -21.24 6.74 -4.55
CA VAL A 719 -20.01 6.34 -3.86
C VAL A 719 -19.05 7.52 -3.77
N PHE A 720 -18.90 8.27 -4.87
CA PHE A 720 -18.01 9.44 -4.92
C PHE A 720 -18.49 10.65 -4.10
N HIS A 721 -19.78 10.77 -3.77
CA HIS A 721 -20.29 11.85 -2.88
C HIS A 721 -19.65 11.80 -1.47
N ARG A 722 -19.22 10.61 -1.03
CA ARG A 722 -18.52 10.44 0.26
C ARG A 722 -17.02 10.76 0.19
N LEU A 723 -16.46 10.95 -1.01
CA LEU A 723 -15.01 11.08 -1.23
C LEU A 723 -14.56 12.53 -1.48
N GLU A 724 -15.29 13.35 -2.23
CA GLU A 724 -15.36 14.82 -2.03
C GLU A 724 -16.35 15.52 -2.99
N SER A 725 -16.59 16.82 -2.76
CA SER A 725 -17.62 17.63 -3.43
C SER A 725 -17.39 17.93 -4.93
N SER A 726 -16.25 17.53 -5.51
CA SER A 726 -15.87 17.85 -6.90
C SER A 726 -15.94 16.67 -7.86
N ALA A 727 -15.93 15.41 -7.40
CA ALA A 727 -16.17 14.25 -8.26
C ALA A 727 -17.55 14.30 -8.95
N ASN A 728 -18.55 14.89 -8.28
CA ASN A 728 -19.87 15.19 -8.85
C ASN A 728 -19.86 16.20 -10.03
N ARG A 729 -18.72 16.85 -10.31
CA ARG A 729 -18.53 17.69 -11.52
C ARG A 729 -18.02 16.87 -12.71
N ILE A 730 -17.47 15.68 -12.46
CA ILE A 730 -16.98 14.75 -13.47
C ILE A 730 -18.02 13.62 -13.56
N ASP A 731 -19.15 13.91 -14.19
CA ASP A 731 -20.24 12.93 -14.39
C ASP A 731 -19.96 11.95 -15.56
N TYR A 732 -18.78 12.05 -16.17
CA TYR A 732 -18.37 11.27 -17.34
C TYR A 732 -16.85 11.04 -17.39
N ILE A 733 -16.43 9.88 -17.91
CA ILE A 733 -15.04 9.55 -18.22
C ILE A 733 -14.88 9.56 -19.74
N GLY A 734 -14.16 10.56 -20.27
CA GLY A 734 -13.79 10.65 -21.68
C GLY A 734 -12.37 10.18 -21.94
N MET A 735 -11.82 10.61 -23.08
CA MET A 735 -10.45 10.26 -23.51
C MET A 735 -9.39 10.65 -22.49
N GLU A 736 -9.39 11.88 -21.99
CA GLU A 736 -8.33 12.37 -21.08
C GLU A 736 -8.50 11.83 -19.66
N GLU A 737 -9.74 11.64 -19.19
CA GLU A 737 -10.03 10.97 -17.92
C GLU A 737 -9.57 9.50 -17.97
N MET A 738 -9.86 8.79 -19.06
CA MET A 738 -9.38 7.42 -19.25
C MET A 738 -7.86 7.36 -19.37
N ARG A 739 -7.21 8.37 -19.99
CA ARG A 739 -5.75 8.47 -20.11
C ARG A 739 -5.08 8.56 -18.74
N LYS A 740 -5.65 9.35 -17.83
CA LYS A 740 -5.21 9.45 -16.43
C LYS A 740 -5.38 8.13 -15.67
N ILE A 741 -6.49 7.42 -15.86
CA ILE A 741 -6.71 6.10 -15.25
C ILE A 741 -5.72 5.05 -15.80
N PHE A 742 -5.51 5.04 -17.11
CA PHE A 742 -4.52 4.18 -17.77
C PHE A 742 -3.11 4.45 -17.27
N HIS A 743 -2.76 5.72 -17.03
CA HIS A 743 -1.50 6.11 -16.40
C HIS A 743 -1.37 5.52 -14.99
N LEU A 744 -2.39 5.65 -14.13
CA LEU A 744 -2.41 5.12 -12.76
C LEU A 744 -2.24 3.59 -12.69
N MET A 745 -2.78 2.85 -13.67
CA MET A 745 -2.71 1.39 -13.72
C MET A 745 -1.60 0.85 -14.62
N SER A 746 -0.64 1.69 -15.00
CA SER A 746 0.51 1.32 -15.84
C SER A 746 1.82 1.24 -15.06
N VAL A 747 2.71 0.36 -15.51
CA VAL A 747 4.11 0.27 -15.04
C VAL A 747 5.04 0.52 -16.25
N GLU A 748 6.11 1.29 -16.06
CA GLU A 748 7.12 1.48 -17.12
C GLU A 748 7.90 0.17 -17.34
N ARG A 749 7.87 -0.35 -18.57
CA ARG A 749 8.59 -1.55 -19.00
C ARG A 749 8.98 -1.46 -20.47
N ASP A 750 10.23 -1.77 -20.80
CA ASP A 750 10.81 -1.68 -22.15
C ASP A 750 10.58 -0.34 -22.88
N GLY A 751 10.42 0.76 -22.13
CA GLY A 751 10.09 2.08 -22.67
C GLY A 751 8.61 2.28 -23.00
N PHE A 752 7.73 1.38 -22.58
CA PHE A 752 6.27 1.46 -22.69
C PHE A 752 5.61 1.59 -21.32
N ARG A 753 4.37 2.10 -21.30
CA ARG A 753 3.46 2.08 -20.16
C ARG A 753 2.61 0.82 -20.24
N TYR A 754 3.13 -0.25 -19.67
CA TYR A 754 2.50 -1.55 -19.67
C TYR A 754 1.29 -1.57 -18.73
N LEU A 755 0.10 -1.82 -19.29
CA LEU A 755 -1.18 -1.80 -18.57
C LEU A 755 -1.33 -3.05 -17.71
N THR A 756 -1.39 -2.83 -16.39
CA THR A 756 -1.51 -3.86 -15.37
C THR A 756 -2.65 -3.49 -14.42
N PRO A 757 -3.93 -3.68 -14.83
CA PRO A 757 -5.07 -3.13 -14.09
C PRO A 757 -5.15 -3.61 -12.63
N TRP A 758 -4.67 -4.81 -12.33
CA TRP A 758 -4.56 -5.34 -10.97
C TRP A 758 -3.64 -4.54 -10.02
N VAL A 759 -2.71 -3.73 -10.53
CA VAL A 759 -1.90 -2.82 -9.70
C VAL A 759 -2.76 -1.70 -9.10
N LEU A 760 -3.80 -1.26 -9.82
CA LEU A 760 -4.75 -0.27 -9.32
C LEU A 760 -5.94 -0.92 -8.60
N PHE A 761 -6.51 -1.99 -9.17
CA PHE A 761 -7.78 -2.58 -8.73
C PHE A 761 -7.66 -3.86 -7.86
N GLY A 762 -6.48 -4.48 -7.78
CA GLY A 762 -6.34 -5.85 -7.24
C GLY A 762 -5.95 -5.99 -5.77
N ALA A 763 -5.35 -4.95 -5.17
CA ALA A 763 -4.72 -5.03 -3.84
C ALA A 763 -5.18 -3.95 -2.85
N GLY A 764 -6.29 -3.24 -3.13
CA GLY A 764 -6.81 -2.19 -2.27
C GLY A 764 -8.32 -2.31 -2.07
N ASP A 765 -8.81 -1.79 -0.94
CA ASP A 765 -10.23 -1.46 -0.80
C ASP A 765 -10.64 -0.54 -1.95
N ILE A 766 -11.80 -0.82 -2.56
CA ILE A 766 -12.33 -0.06 -3.68
C ILE A 766 -12.54 1.43 -3.35
N SER A 767 -12.74 1.79 -2.08
CA SER A 767 -12.78 3.19 -1.65
C SER A 767 -11.44 3.89 -1.89
N GLN A 768 -10.32 3.16 -1.77
CA GLN A 768 -8.99 3.63 -2.17
C GLN A 768 -8.87 3.77 -3.67
N VAL A 769 -9.40 2.81 -4.43
CA VAL A 769 -9.37 2.81 -5.89
C VAL A 769 -10.14 4.02 -6.43
N ALA A 770 -11.36 4.21 -5.93
CA ALA A 770 -12.18 5.39 -6.16
C ALA A 770 -11.44 6.68 -5.79
N SER A 771 -10.81 6.75 -4.61
CA SER A 771 -10.02 7.92 -4.18
C SER A 771 -8.83 8.21 -5.09
N LYS A 772 -8.06 7.18 -5.49
CA LYS A 772 -6.90 7.29 -6.40
C LYS A 772 -7.34 7.80 -7.77
N VAL A 773 -8.42 7.23 -8.31
CA VAL A 773 -9.02 7.65 -9.59
C VAL A 773 -9.49 9.10 -9.51
N VAL A 774 -10.38 9.44 -8.56
CA VAL A 774 -10.89 10.82 -8.39
C VAL A 774 -9.75 11.83 -8.28
N TYR A 775 -8.72 11.55 -7.45
CA TYR A 775 -7.56 12.43 -7.32
C TYR A 775 -6.77 12.63 -8.63
N ALA A 776 -6.61 11.58 -9.45
CA ALA A 776 -5.97 11.72 -10.77
C ALA A 776 -6.84 12.50 -11.77
N LEU A 777 -8.15 12.31 -11.73
CA LEU A 777 -9.10 13.06 -12.57
C LEU A 777 -9.10 14.54 -12.23
N GLU A 778 -9.06 14.91 -10.94
CA GLU A 778 -9.06 16.29 -10.46
C GLU A 778 -7.69 17.00 -10.56
N SER A 779 -6.58 16.27 -10.52
CA SER A 779 -5.25 16.87 -10.67
C SER A 779 -5.02 17.34 -12.12
N GLY A 780 -4.54 18.58 -12.27
CA GLY A 780 -4.03 19.09 -13.54
C GLY A 780 -2.67 18.46 -13.82
N TRP A 781 -2.63 17.53 -14.78
CA TRP A 781 -1.43 16.91 -15.32
C TRP A 781 -0.99 17.62 -16.62
#